data_AF-A0AAP5HBI0-F1
#
_entry.id   AF-A0AAP5HBI0-F1
#
_cell.length_a   1.000
_cell.length_b   1.000
_cell.length_c   1.000
_cell.angle_alpha   90.00
_cell.angle_beta   90.00
_cell.angle_gamma   90.00
#
_symmetry.space_group_name_H-M   'P 1'
#
loop_
_entity.id
_entity.type
_entity.pdbx_description
1 polymer ?
#
loop_
_entity_poly.entity_id
_entity_poly.type
_entity_poly.pdbx_seq_one_letter_code
_entity_poly.pdbx_strand_id
1 'polypeptide(L)'
;MNRLARFAAATALASSLAYLLAEPAHAQNRAAGAQPKPATAAAAKPQDRMVVDARELVYDNDKKTVAAVGDVQILYQGRTIEADRVTYDQASKRVIAVGNARITEANGTVITGDKFNLTDDFRDGFIDSLRVVNPDKTRFSAPRAERTDGETFVFDKGIYTACEPCKDNPERPPLWQVRAARIIHKKSEQTIYYEDARVEFAGIPMAYIPYMSGPDSTVKRKSGFLSPRFINTSALGYGVGLPYFLNLAPNYDLTVTPTYFSRQGFLGQMEWRHRLVNGSYAIRASGIFQQDKDAYLPSPLGPRDKEFRGSVETNGKFFINPRWTVGWNASMSTDRWFYKNYRIRNESLSTTTYLQEAISTAYLNGQSESAWFDLRGYYFQPLNYQDWQKQQPVVLPVLDYDKRVHKPSLLGGELSFNVNLTSLTRDTAAFSELPQQKSYLITTPTYSLYDGCAIYDKNHCLVRGLAGNVSRATAQVSWRRNFIDPLGQMWTPYASVRADIFSINPDTTGPINSRVATIADTSDEVFGRVMPAIGLMYRYPFVAKTDWGTHIIEPVAQVVARPNETNSLRVANEDAQSLVFDANNLFEWSGKFSGFDRVEGGTRANVGALYTGRFGKEAFANLLIGQSFQLAGRNSFASGDLLNTGLNSGLETRNSDYVARAQLSPFKGFFLTGATRLNATTFEAQRIDAAATYVNSIITASVGYGRYEPQPDLGISRRREGLSLNGSLKIAENWRLRAGVLFDLDKYKYDRERYRDAYASYMAAPAVSAMPIYPNTGPFQTASTSFGINYTDECTVFDVSYSQSYADRQAGSTKDTRTIMFRLELRTLGEISYSQNLGGASSSSDGVGSSN
;
A
#
# COMPACT_ATOMS: atom_id res chain seq x y z
N MET A 1 -47.10 -47.26 9.48
CA MET A 1 -46.97 -48.67 9.90
C MET A 1 -45.51 -49.08 9.69
N ASN A 2 -44.74 -49.79 10.52
CA ASN A 2 -44.74 -50.16 11.96
C ASN A 2 -43.40 -50.89 12.23
N ARG A 3 -42.61 -50.75 13.31
CA ARG A 3 -42.43 -49.79 14.44
C ARG A 3 -40.90 -49.72 14.71
N LEU A 4 -40.28 -48.56 14.93
CA LEU A 4 -39.88 -48.03 16.25
C LEU A 4 -39.58 -49.07 17.36
N ALA A 5 -38.30 -49.20 17.72
CA ALA A 5 -37.83 -49.57 19.06
C ALA A 5 -36.74 -48.56 19.48
N ARG A 6 -36.72 -48.16 20.76
CA ARG A 6 -35.94 -47.03 21.29
C ARG A 6 -35.25 -47.40 22.61
N PHE A 7 -34.03 -46.89 22.79
CA PHE A 7 -33.41 -46.44 24.06
C PHE A 7 -33.30 -47.37 25.28
N ALA A 8 -32.05 -47.63 25.67
CA ALA A 8 -31.50 -47.36 27.00
C ALA A 8 -30.02 -46.92 26.79
N ALA A 9 -29.44 -45.79 27.24
CA ALA A 9 -29.69 -44.81 28.30
C ALA A 9 -29.11 -45.14 29.70
N ALA A 10 -27.86 -44.68 29.95
CA ALA A 10 -27.37 -44.24 31.27
C ALA A 10 -26.01 -43.48 31.16
N THR A 11 -26.02 -42.19 31.51
CA THR A 11 -24.98 -41.34 32.18
C THR A 11 -23.52 -41.81 32.33
N ALA A 12 -22.48 -40.96 32.25
CA ALA A 12 -22.38 -39.48 32.40
C ALA A 12 -21.42 -38.88 31.33
N LEU A 13 -21.50 -37.62 30.86
CA LEU A 13 -21.63 -36.30 31.50
C LEU A 13 -20.33 -35.79 32.16
N ALA A 14 -19.32 -35.47 31.34
CA ALA A 14 -18.31 -34.44 31.62
C ALA A 14 -17.65 -33.88 30.33
N SER A 15 -17.41 -32.56 30.30
CA SER A 15 -16.44 -31.85 29.45
C SER A 15 -16.46 -32.06 27.92
N SER A 16 -17.53 -31.58 27.28
CA SER A 16 -17.39 -30.92 25.97
C SER A 16 -17.01 -29.44 26.15
N LEU A 17 -15.73 -29.13 26.45
CA LEU A 17 -15.12 -27.79 26.33
C LEU A 17 -13.59 -27.84 26.53
N ALA A 18 -12.83 -27.06 25.74
CA ALA A 18 -11.35 -26.91 25.74
C ALA A 18 -10.53 -28.18 25.38
N TYR A 19 -9.56 -28.18 24.44
CA TYR A 19 -8.88 -27.09 23.73
C TYR A 19 -8.86 -27.31 22.20
N LEU A 20 -9.87 -26.78 21.51
CA LEU A 20 -9.69 -26.29 20.12
C LEU A 20 -9.53 -24.77 20.22
N LEU A 21 -8.28 -24.28 20.30
CA LEU A 21 -7.82 -22.89 20.06
C LEU A 21 -6.39 -22.73 20.62
N ALA A 22 -5.37 -22.69 19.74
CA ALA A 22 -4.03 -22.16 20.04
C ALA A 22 -3.16 -21.93 18.77
N GLU A 23 -3.74 -21.35 17.71
CA GLU A 23 -2.93 -20.53 16.80
C GLU A 23 -2.81 -19.12 17.38
N PRO A 24 -1.68 -18.44 17.12
CA PRO A 24 -1.75 -17.03 16.79
C PRO A 24 -1.10 -16.77 15.43
N ALA A 25 -1.93 -16.69 14.39
CA ALA A 25 -1.55 -16.00 13.17
C ALA A 25 -1.45 -14.49 13.46
N HIS A 26 -0.24 -13.92 13.40
CA HIS A 26 -0.06 -12.47 13.50
C HIS A 26 -0.39 -11.78 12.18
N ALA A 27 -1.70 -11.68 11.89
CA ALA A 27 -2.22 -11.00 10.71
C ALA A 27 -3.50 -10.21 11.04
N GLN A 28 -3.42 -9.21 11.93
CA GLN A 28 -4.39 -8.09 11.91
C GLN A 28 -3.87 -6.84 12.62
N ASN A 29 -3.93 -5.73 11.91
CA ASN A 29 -3.80 -4.39 12.44
C ASN A 29 -5.07 -4.02 13.21
N ARG A 30 -4.92 -3.20 14.26
CA ARG A 30 -5.94 -2.36 14.91
C ARG A 30 -7.41 -2.57 14.48
N ALA A 31 -8.14 -3.40 15.23
CA ALA A 31 -9.55 -3.16 15.51
C ALA A 31 -9.65 -2.73 16.99
N ALA A 32 -10.10 -1.50 17.25
CA ALA A 32 -10.30 -1.01 18.61
C ALA A 32 -11.46 -1.77 19.29
N GLY A 33 -11.47 -1.78 20.62
CA GLY A 33 -12.31 -2.68 21.42
C GLY A 33 -13.80 -2.61 21.07
N ALA A 34 -14.34 -3.72 20.57
CA ALA A 34 -15.77 -3.97 20.62
C ALA A 34 -16.16 -4.20 22.08
N GLN A 35 -16.71 -3.17 22.73
CA GLN A 35 -17.48 -3.39 23.96
C GLN A 35 -18.60 -4.41 23.68
N PRO A 36 -18.99 -5.24 24.67
CA PRO A 36 -20.19 -6.05 24.52
C PRO A 36 -21.35 -5.11 24.18
N LYS A 37 -21.95 -5.34 23.01
CA LYS A 37 -23.09 -4.56 22.52
C LYS A 37 -24.14 -4.55 23.63
N PRO A 38 -24.55 -3.38 24.17
CA PRO A 38 -25.68 -3.34 25.07
C PRO A 38 -26.84 -4.05 24.40
N ALA A 39 -27.53 -4.93 25.13
CA ALA A 39 -28.67 -5.63 24.60
C ALA A 39 -29.62 -4.58 24.03
N THR A 40 -29.77 -4.56 22.71
CA THR A 40 -30.63 -3.60 22.04
C THR A 40 -32.03 -4.02 22.42
N ALA A 41 -32.61 -3.36 23.43
CA ALA A 41 -34.00 -3.55 23.79
C ALA A 41 -34.78 -3.43 22.48
N ALA A 42 -35.56 -4.46 22.15
CA ALA A 42 -36.34 -4.45 20.93
C ALA A 42 -37.20 -3.19 20.95
N ALA A 43 -37.11 -2.36 19.91
CA ALA A 43 -37.86 -1.12 19.84
C ALA A 43 -39.33 -1.42 20.15
N ALA A 44 -39.82 -0.86 21.26
CA ALA A 44 -41.20 -1.09 21.68
C ALA A 44 -42.10 -0.66 20.52
N LYS A 45 -43.07 -1.51 20.16
CA LYS A 45 -44.13 -1.09 19.23
C LYS A 45 -44.70 0.23 19.77
N PRO A 46 -44.85 1.28 18.95
CA PRO A 46 -45.34 2.56 19.46
C PRO A 46 -46.69 2.32 20.15
N GLN A 47 -46.72 2.55 21.47
CA GLN A 47 -47.97 2.60 22.20
C GLN A 47 -48.63 3.93 21.89
N ASP A 48 -49.81 3.87 21.26
CA ASP A 48 -50.68 5.04 21.01
C ASP A 48 -51.22 5.65 22.31
N ARG A 49 -51.06 4.96 23.43
CA ARG A 49 -51.39 5.45 24.77
C ARG A 49 -50.12 5.90 25.48
N MET A 50 -50.13 7.13 25.97
CA MET A 50 -49.12 7.65 26.88
C MET A 50 -49.17 6.86 28.20
N VAL A 51 -48.04 6.27 28.59
CA VAL A 51 -47.87 5.60 29.88
C VAL A 51 -47.07 6.55 30.77
N VAL A 52 -47.57 6.81 31.98
CA VAL A 52 -46.93 7.66 32.99
C VAL A 52 -46.69 6.83 34.24
N ASP A 53 -45.46 6.81 34.72
CA ASP A 53 -45.05 6.30 36.02
C ASP A 53 -44.46 7.46 36.85
N ALA A 54 -44.78 7.53 38.14
CA ALA A 54 -44.39 8.60 39.06
C ALA A 54 -44.73 8.21 40.50
N ARG A 55 -44.06 8.81 41.50
CA ARG A 55 -44.39 8.60 42.91
C ARG A 55 -45.75 9.18 43.30
N GLU A 56 -46.14 10.31 42.71
CA GLU A 56 -47.41 11.00 42.99
C GLU A 56 -48.01 11.62 41.71
N LEU A 57 -49.34 11.60 41.61
CA LEU A 57 -50.12 12.29 40.58
C LEU A 57 -51.12 13.25 41.23
N VAL A 58 -50.87 14.56 41.08
CA VAL A 58 -51.68 15.65 41.63
C VAL A 58 -52.59 16.21 40.54
N TYR A 59 -53.90 16.23 40.80
CA TYR A 59 -54.91 16.80 39.90
C TYR A 59 -55.42 18.13 40.48
N ASP A 60 -55.15 19.24 39.79
CA ASP A 60 -55.69 20.57 40.10
C ASP A 60 -56.79 20.87 39.07
N ASN A 61 -58.04 20.60 39.46
CA ASN A 61 -59.22 20.74 38.59
C ASN A 61 -59.56 22.21 38.32
N ASP A 62 -59.23 23.13 39.23
CA ASP A 62 -59.51 24.56 39.09
C ASP A 62 -58.60 25.19 38.04
N LYS A 63 -57.31 24.82 38.04
CA LYS A 63 -56.33 25.24 37.02
C LYS A 63 -56.31 24.34 35.78
N LYS A 64 -57.03 23.22 35.79
CA LYS A 64 -57.03 22.18 34.74
C LYS A 64 -55.62 21.64 34.44
N THR A 65 -54.84 21.39 35.50
CA THR A 65 -53.47 20.84 35.39
C THR A 65 -53.34 19.50 36.08
N VAL A 66 -52.57 18.60 35.48
CA VAL A 66 -52.19 17.30 36.05
C VAL A 66 -50.68 17.29 36.25
N ALA A 67 -50.20 17.12 37.47
CA ALA A 67 -48.77 17.10 37.78
C ALA A 67 -48.34 15.72 38.30
N ALA A 68 -47.46 15.06 37.55
CA ALA A 68 -46.68 13.92 38.02
C ALA A 68 -45.46 14.44 38.80
N VAL A 69 -45.15 13.84 39.95
CA VAL A 69 -44.08 14.28 40.85
C VAL A 69 -43.29 13.08 41.38
N GLY A 70 -41.96 13.20 41.37
CA GLY A 70 -41.02 12.22 41.89
C GLY A 70 -40.72 11.10 40.88
N ASP A 71 -39.48 11.05 40.40
CA ASP A 71 -38.95 10.06 39.45
C ASP A 71 -39.87 9.80 38.25
N VAL A 72 -40.43 10.87 37.65
CA VAL A 72 -41.45 10.75 36.61
C VAL A 72 -40.84 10.14 35.36
N GLN A 73 -41.44 9.07 34.84
CA GLN A 73 -41.14 8.47 33.55
C GLN A 73 -42.40 8.44 32.68
N ILE A 74 -42.32 9.02 31.47
CA ILE A 74 -43.39 9.02 30.49
C ILE A 74 -42.93 8.31 29.23
N LEU A 75 -43.61 7.24 28.83
CA LEU A 75 -43.37 6.53 27.56
C LEU A 75 -44.51 6.84 26.59
N TYR A 76 -44.17 7.39 25.41
CA TYR A 76 -45.15 7.72 24.37
C TYR A 76 -44.52 7.68 22.98
N GLN A 77 -45.15 6.99 22.02
CA GLN A 77 -44.69 6.88 20.63
C GLN A 77 -43.21 6.47 20.45
N GLY A 78 -42.65 5.68 21.38
CA GLY A 78 -41.25 5.28 21.37
C GLY A 78 -40.25 6.34 21.85
N ARG A 79 -40.73 7.47 22.39
CA ARG A 79 -39.96 8.43 23.18
C ARG A 79 -40.13 8.15 24.66
N THR A 80 -39.09 8.37 25.45
CA THR A 80 -39.14 8.36 26.92
C THR A 80 -38.81 9.76 27.44
N ILE A 81 -39.64 10.31 28.31
CA ILE A 81 -39.36 11.53 29.09
C ILE A 81 -39.10 11.13 30.54
N GLU A 82 -38.04 11.66 31.14
CA GLU A 82 -37.68 11.49 32.55
C GLU A 82 -37.55 12.89 33.18
N ALA A 83 -38.12 13.13 34.38
CA ALA A 83 -37.96 14.40 35.12
C ALA A 83 -38.37 14.29 36.61
N ASP A 84 -37.96 15.24 37.43
CA ASP A 84 -38.38 15.32 38.84
C ASP A 84 -39.88 15.68 38.98
N ARG A 85 -40.38 16.54 38.08
CA ARG A 85 -41.80 16.91 37.99
C ARG A 85 -42.20 17.17 36.55
N VAL A 86 -43.36 16.62 36.13
CA VAL A 86 -43.98 16.91 34.84
C VAL A 86 -45.40 17.43 35.06
N THR A 87 -45.69 18.64 34.60
CA THR A 87 -47.02 19.26 34.69
C THR A 87 -47.64 19.39 33.30
N TYR A 88 -48.77 18.73 33.09
CA TYR A 88 -49.60 18.87 31.90
C TYR A 88 -50.71 19.89 32.14
N ASP A 89 -50.72 20.98 31.38
CA ASP A 89 -51.80 21.96 31.30
C ASP A 89 -52.75 21.56 30.18
N GLN A 90 -53.98 21.19 30.55
CA GLN A 90 -55.02 20.73 29.62
C GLN A 90 -55.63 21.86 28.80
N ALA A 91 -55.57 23.11 29.28
CA ALA A 91 -56.13 24.28 28.59
C ALA A 91 -55.19 24.76 27.47
N SER A 92 -53.88 24.83 27.73
CA SER A 92 -52.88 25.19 26.72
C SER A 92 -52.31 24.00 25.94
N LYS A 93 -52.63 22.75 26.35
CA LYS A 93 -52.07 21.50 25.83
C LYS A 93 -50.55 21.43 25.91
N ARG A 94 -49.98 21.94 27.01
CA ARG A 94 -48.53 22.02 27.20
C ARG A 94 -48.06 21.10 28.32
N VAL A 95 -46.96 20.41 28.07
CA VAL A 95 -46.26 19.57 29.04
C VAL A 95 -44.98 20.27 29.47
N ILE A 96 -44.92 20.62 30.75
CA ILE A 96 -43.81 21.33 31.38
C ILE A 96 -43.07 20.33 32.30
N ALA A 97 -41.92 19.85 31.84
CA ALA A 97 -41.02 19.02 32.64
C ALA A 97 -39.94 19.90 33.28
N VAL A 98 -39.70 19.73 34.58
CA VAL A 98 -38.74 20.54 35.37
C VAL A 98 -37.95 19.63 36.30
N GLY A 99 -36.64 19.88 36.40
CA GLY A 99 -35.73 19.12 37.24
C GLY A 99 -35.28 17.82 36.56
N ASN A 100 -33.97 17.67 36.37
CA ASN A 100 -33.32 16.53 35.70
C ASN A 100 -33.97 16.13 34.35
N ALA A 101 -34.57 17.10 33.62
CA ALA A 101 -35.43 16.79 32.49
C ALA A 101 -34.63 16.18 31.32
N ARG A 102 -35.10 15.03 30.84
CA ARG A 102 -34.45 14.23 29.80
C ARG A 102 -35.48 13.64 28.84
N ILE A 103 -35.21 13.72 27.55
CA ILE A 103 -35.93 13.02 26.49
C ILE A 103 -34.96 12.07 25.80
N THR A 104 -35.35 10.81 25.65
CA THR A 104 -34.71 9.87 24.72
C THR A 104 -35.63 9.69 23.52
N GLU A 105 -35.19 10.14 22.35
CA GLU A 105 -35.92 10.02 21.08
C GLU A 105 -35.82 8.60 20.51
N ALA A 106 -36.78 8.20 19.67
CA ALA A 106 -36.85 6.84 19.12
C ALA A 106 -35.64 6.43 18.24
N ASN A 107 -34.85 7.39 17.77
CA ASN A 107 -33.59 7.15 17.03
C ASN A 107 -32.37 6.95 17.96
N GLY A 108 -32.53 7.05 19.27
CA GLY A 108 -31.45 6.99 20.27
C GLY A 108 -30.75 8.31 20.56
N THR A 109 -31.19 9.44 20.00
CA THR A 109 -30.72 10.77 20.42
C THR A 109 -31.24 11.06 21.84
N VAL A 110 -30.33 11.47 22.73
CA VAL A 110 -30.66 11.87 24.11
C VAL A 110 -30.57 13.38 24.21
N ILE A 111 -31.62 14.00 24.75
CA ILE A 111 -31.76 15.43 24.98
C ILE A 111 -31.94 15.67 26.48
N THR A 112 -31.21 16.61 27.08
CA THR A 112 -31.38 17.02 28.48
C THR A 112 -31.45 18.55 28.62
N GLY A 113 -32.02 19.03 29.73
CA GLY A 113 -32.09 20.45 30.07
C GLY A 113 -32.75 20.67 31.43
N ASP A 114 -32.81 21.93 31.88
CA ASP A 114 -33.36 22.26 33.21
C ASP A 114 -34.89 22.30 33.20
N LYS A 115 -35.45 22.73 32.07
CA LYS A 115 -36.88 22.86 31.83
C LYS A 115 -37.21 22.57 30.37
N PHE A 116 -38.14 21.65 30.15
CA PHE A 116 -38.80 21.48 28.86
C PHE A 116 -40.20 22.07 28.95
N ASN A 117 -40.62 22.82 27.94
CA ASN A 117 -41.99 23.29 27.81
C ASN A 117 -42.47 22.96 26.39
N LEU A 118 -43.08 21.78 26.26
CA LEU A 118 -43.44 21.18 24.98
C LEU A 118 -44.95 21.09 24.78
N THR A 119 -45.39 20.74 23.57
CA THR A 119 -46.74 20.24 23.27
C THR A 119 -46.99 18.87 23.90
N ASP A 120 -48.26 18.47 24.00
CA ASP A 120 -48.70 17.17 24.52
C ASP A 120 -48.22 15.96 23.71
N ASP A 121 -47.82 16.16 22.46
CA ASP A 121 -47.16 15.14 21.61
C ASP A 121 -45.61 15.20 21.62
N PHE A 122 -45.03 16.09 22.42
CA PHE A 122 -43.59 16.32 22.57
C PHE A 122 -42.85 16.74 21.28
N ARG A 123 -43.57 17.22 20.26
CA ARG A 123 -42.95 17.69 19.01
C ARG A 123 -42.33 19.06 19.17
N ASP A 124 -43.09 20.00 19.71
CA ASP A 124 -42.86 21.44 19.57
C ASP A 124 -42.78 22.16 20.90
N GLY A 125 -42.14 23.34 20.92
CA GLY A 125 -41.93 24.15 22.12
C GLY A 125 -40.46 24.43 22.39
N PHE A 126 -40.13 24.79 23.63
CA PHE A 126 -38.78 25.25 23.98
C PHE A 126 -38.14 24.44 25.11
N ILE A 127 -36.81 24.44 25.09
CA ILE A 127 -35.94 23.76 26.05
C ILE A 127 -34.92 24.78 26.56
N ASP A 128 -34.89 24.99 27.87
CA ASP A 128 -33.89 25.81 28.55
C ASP A 128 -32.70 24.94 28.99
N SER A 129 -31.48 25.46 28.86
CA SER A 129 -30.20 24.76 29.13
C SER A 129 -30.00 23.45 28.33
N LEU A 130 -30.36 23.48 27.04
CA LEU A 130 -30.28 22.32 26.15
C LEU A 130 -28.87 21.68 26.11
N ARG A 131 -28.85 20.35 26.22
CA ARG A 131 -27.74 19.48 25.81
C ARG A 131 -28.29 18.32 24.98
N VAL A 132 -27.59 17.94 23.91
CA VAL A 132 -27.97 16.83 23.01
C VAL A 132 -26.77 15.92 22.80
N VAL A 133 -26.99 14.61 22.84
CA VAL A 133 -26.02 13.57 22.48
C VAL A 133 -26.65 12.64 21.45
N ASN A 134 -26.04 12.54 20.27
CA ASN A 134 -26.50 11.68 19.19
C ASN A 134 -25.87 10.27 19.25
N PRO A 135 -26.47 9.27 18.56
CA PRO A 135 -25.92 7.91 18.50
C PRO A 135 -24.50 7.80 17.93
N ASP A 136 -24.10 8.73 17.07
CA ASP A 136 -22.74 8.82 16.51
C ASP A 136 -21.72 9.50 17.44
N LYS A 137 -22.13 9.84 18.67
CA LYS A 137 -21.40 10.64 19.67
C LYS A 137 -21.18 12.12 19.32
N THR A 138 -21.86 12.69 18.33
CA THR A 138 -21.90 14.15 18.18
C THR A 138 -22.74 14.81 19.28
N ARG A 139 -22.37 16.03 19.67
CA ARG A 139 -22.97 16.75 20.79
C ARG A 139 -23.34 18.17 20.41
N PHE A 140 -24.46 18.63 20.94
CA PHE A 140 -24.90 20.03 20.85
C PHE A 140 -25.23 20.57 22.24
N SER A 141 -25.05 21.88 22.45
CA SER A 141 -25.58 22.57 23.63
C SER A 141 -25.99 24.01 23.32
N ALA A 142 -26.97 24.53 24.05
CA ALA A 142 -27.47 25.91 23.88
C ALA A 142 -28.15 26.40 25.16
N PRO A 143 -28.03 27.68 25.56
CA PRO A 143 -28.81 28.25 26.65
C PRO A 143 -30.33 28.11 26.47
N ARG A 144 -30.80 28.16 25.21
CA ARG A 144 -32.19 27.96 24.83
C ARG A 144 -32.26 27.31 23.45
N ALA A 145 -33.26 26.48 23.23
CA ALA A 145 -33.57 25.93 21.92
C ALA A 145 -35.07 25.80 21.70
N GLU A 146 -35.50 25.86 20.44
CA GLU A 146 -36.90 25.89 20.02
C GLU A 146 -37.15 24.85 18.91
N ARG A 147 -38.20 24.04 19.10
CA ARG A 147 -38.68 23.02 18.16
C ARG A 147 -39.98 23.51 17.55
N THR A 148 -40.04 23.54 16.22
CA THR A 148 -41.20 24.01 15.43
C THR A 148 -41.58 22.97 14.37
N ASP A 149 -42.88 22.72 14.24
CA ASP A 149 -43.54 21.72 13.38
C ASP A 149 -43.01 20.28 13.50
N GLY A 150 -42.24 19.97 14.55
CA GLY A 150 -41.45 18.76 14.72
C GLY A 150 -40.24 18.64 13.77
N GLU A 151 -40.09 19.56 12.83
CA GLU A 151 -39.16 19.51 11.69
C GLU A 151 -37.89 20.35 11.89
N THR A 152 -38.04 21.55 12.46
CA THR A 152 -36.95 22.50 12.67
C THR A 152 -36.60 22.57 14.15
N PHE A 153 -35.32 22.43 14.46
CA PHE A 153 -34.78 22.62 15.81
C PHE A 153 -33.72 23.73 15.77
N VAL A 154 -34.04 24.87 16.38
CA VAL A 154 -33.19 26.07 16.45
C VAL A 154 -32.50 26.11 17.81
N PHE A 155 -31.21 26.42 17.83
CA PHE A 155 -30.34 26.44 19.00
C PHE A 155 -29.75 27.85 19.12
N ASP A 156 -30.25 28.67 20.04
CA ASP A 156 -29.75 30.03 20.24
C ASP A 156 -28.38 29.99 20.92
N LYS A 157 -27.39 30.69 20.35
CA LYS A 157 -25.99 30.69 20.83
C LYS A 157 -25.40 29.26 20.93
N GLY A 158 -25.82 28.39 20.00
CA GLY A 158 -25.50 26.97 20.02
C GLY A 158 -24.01 26.64 19.87
N ILE A 159 -23.62 25.51 20.47
CA ILE A 159 -22.30 24.88 20.39
C ILE A 159 -22.46 23.49 19.79
N TYR A 160 -21.52 23.07 18.94
CA TYR A 160 -21.39 21.74 18.38
C TYR A 160 -19.98 21.18 18.58
N THR A 161 -19.86 19.89 18.93
CA THR A 161 -18.58 19.18 18.94
C THR A 161 -18.76 17.67 18.73
N ALA A 162 -17.75 17.01 18.17
CA ALA A 162 -17.66 15.54 18.17
C ALA A 162 -16.82 14.98 19.35
N CYS A 163 -16.15 15.85 20.11
CA CYS A 163 -15.30 15.47 21.25
C CYS A 163 -16.11 15.10 22.49
N GLU A 164 -15.53 14.28 23.37
CA GLU A 164 -16.08 14.01 24.69
C GLU A 164 -15.74 15.17 25.67
N PRO A 165 -16.63 15.49 26.63
CA PRO A 165 -16.31 16.48 27.67
C PRO A 165 -15.06 16.10 28.46
N CYS A 166 -14.26 17.07 28.87
CA CYS A 166 -13.04 16.83 29.64
C CYS A 166 -13.38 16.14 30.97
N LYS A 167 -12.85 14.92 31.20
CA LYS A 167 -13.16 14.08 32.36
C LYS A 167 -12.94 14.79 33.71
N ASP A 168 -11.79 15.46 33.85
CA ASP A 168 -11.38 16.07 35.11
C ASP A 168 -12.02 17.45 35.35
N ASN A 169 -12.45 18.13 34.29
CA ASN A 169 -13.03 19.48 34.34
C ASN A 169 -14.10 19.64 33.25
N PRO A 170 -15.33 19.13 33.45
CA PRO A 170 -16.38 19.12 32.41
C PRO A 170 -16.83 20.50 31.91
N GLU A 171 -16.54 21.56 32.67
CA GLU A 171 -16.81 22.96 32.29
C GLU A 171 -15.79 23.54 31.31
N ARG A 172 -14.62 22.91 31.17
CA ARG A 172 -13.59 23.34 30.21
C ARG A 172 -14.08 23.07 28.78
N PRO A 173 -13.91 24.01 27.84
CA PRO A 173 -14.21 23.76 26.43
C PRO A 173 -13.49 22.50 25.91
N PRO A 174 -14.15 21.69 25.07
CA PRO A 174 -13.54 20.56 24.38
C PRO A 174 -12.37 21.01 23.50
N LEU A 175 -11.56 20.05 23.03
CA LEU A 175 -10.38 20.35 22.20
C LEU A 175 -10.73 21.18 20.96
N TRP A 176 -11.87 20.90 20.31
CA TRP A 176 -12.48 21.81 19.36
C TRP A 176 -14.01 21.84 19.47
N GLN A 177 -14.60 22.96 19.06
CA GLN A 177 -16.05 23.12 18.92
C GLN A 177 -16.38 24.17 17.86
N VAL A 178 -17.57 24.07 17.26
CA VAL A 178 -18.17 25.15 16.47
C VAL A 178 -19.19 25.85 17.36
N ARG A 179 -19.01 27.15 17.60
CA ARG A 179 -20.00 27.99 18.30
C ARG A 179 -20.62 28.94 17.30
N ALA A 180 -21.94 29.03 17.25
CA ALA A 180 -22.68 29.85 16.30
C ALA A 180 -23.64 30.81 17.02
N ALA A 181 -24.07 31.88 16.37
CA ALA A 181 -25.16 32.71 16.88
C ALA A 181 -26.48 31.92 16.86
N ARG A 182 -26.69 31.10 15.83
CA ARG A 182 -27.74 30.08 15.76
C ARG A 182 -27.21 28.81 15.11
N ILE A 183 -27.61 27.66 15.64
CA ILE A 183 -27.55 26.38 14.90
C ILE A 183 -28.98 26.01 14.54
N ILE A 184 -29.24 25.62 13.30
CA ILE A 184 -30.57 25.28 12.78
C ILE A 184 -30.49 23.89 12.18
N HIS A 185 -31.09 22.90 12.85
CA HIS A 185 -31.20 21.54 12.34
C HIS A 185 -32.57 21.36 11.69
N LYS A 186 -32.60 21.11 10.38
CA LYS A 186 -33.80 20.79 9.61
C LYS A 186 -33.80 19.31 9.24
N LYS A 187 -34.78 18.55 9.76
CA LYS A 187 -34.86 17.10 9.59
C LYS A 187 -35.22 16.68 8.15
N SER A 188 -36.24 17.29 7.56
CA SER A 188 -36.65 17.08 6.16
C SER A 188 -35.52 17.31 5.15
N GLU A 189 -34.65 18.29 5.38
CA GLU A 189 -33.47 18.54 4.53
C GLU A 189 -32.26 17.67 4.91
N GLN A 190 -32.27 17.01 6.08
CA GLN A 190 -31.14 16.31 6.70
C GLN A 190 -29.87 17.18 6.78
N THR A 191 -30.04 18.46 7.15
CA THR A 191 -28.99 19.47 7.19
C THR A 191 -28.95 20.18 8.53
N ILE A 192 -27.74 20.48 8.99
CA ILE A 192 -27.48 21.37 10.12
C ILE A 192 -26.78 22.61 9.59
N TYR A 193 -27.40 23.77 9.81
CA TYR A 193 -26.90 25.09 9.44
C TYR A 193 -26.34 25.80 10.66
N TYR A 194 -25.31 26.62 10.46
CA TYR A 194 -24.67 27.40 11.50
C TYR A 194 -24.52 28.84 10.99
N GLU A 195 -25.14 29.79 11.69
CA GLU A 195 -25.12 31.22 11.38
C GLU A 195 -24.14 31.94 12.33
N ASP A 196 -23.28 32.80 11.78
CA ASP A 196 -22.17 33.44 12.50
C ASP A 196 -21.32 32.45 13.30
N ALA A 197 -20.89 31.39 12.63
CA ALA A 197 -20.11 30.32 13.22
C ALA A 197 -18.65 30.76 13.47
N ARG A 198 -18.10 30.32 14.60
CA ARG A 198 -16.66 30.35 14.86
C ARG A 198 -16.17 28.98 15.30
N VAL A 199 -15.09 28.53 14.68
CA VAL A 199 -14.39 27.31 15.06
C VAL A 199 -13.45 27.68 16.21
N GLU A 200 -13.74 27.21 17.42
CA GLU A 200 -12.92 27.40 18.60
C GLU A 200 -12.05 26.14 18.83
N PHE A 201 -10.75 26.33 19.10
CA PHE A 201 -9.83 25.26 19.50
C PHE A 201 -9.33 25.55 20.92
N ALA A 202 -9.56 24.63 21.85
CA ALA A 202 -9.36 24.82 23.30
C ALA A 202 -9.98 26.11 23.86
N GLY A 203 -11.09 26.58 23.27
CA GLY A 203 -11.77 27.84 23.60
C GLY A 203 -11.26 29.10 22.87
N ILE A 204 -10.17 29.01 22.09
CA ILE A 204 -9.62 30.12 21.30
C ILE A 204 -10.27 30.12 19.90
N PRO A 205 -10.89 31.22 19.43
CA PRO A 205 -11.47 31.27 18.09
C PRO A 205 -10.37 31.28 17.02
N MET A 206 -10.39 30.28 16.15
CA MET A 206 -9.39 30.07 15.08
C MET A 206 -9.86 30.59 13.72
N ALA A 207 -11.16 30.49 13.43
CA ALA A 207 -11.76 30.94 12.18
C ALA A 207 -13.20 31.39 12.40
N TYR A 208 -13.61 32.46 11.72
CA TYR A 208 -15.00 32.90 11.62
C TYR A 208 -15.56 32.52 10.24
N ILE A 209 -16.78 32.00 10.21
CA ILE A 209 -17.48 31.54 9.02
C ILE A 209 -18.92 32.07 9.11
N PRO A 210 -19.31 33.09 8.30
CA PRO A 210 -20.62 33.72 8.39
C PRO A 210 -21.79 32.74 8.27
N TYR A 211 -21.62 31.72 7.42
CA TYR A 211 -22.60 30.67 7.19
C TYR A 211 -21.88 29.38 6.80
N MET A 212 -22.19 28.29 7.50
CA MET A 212 -21.77 26.93 7.11
C MET A 212 -22.92 25.95 7.28
N SER A 213 -22.84 24.83 6.55
CA SER A 213 -23.81 23.73 6.65
C SER A 213 -23.12 22.38 6.59
N GLY A 214 -23.64 21.40 7.31
CA GLY A 214 -23.20 20.00 7.24
C GLY A 214 -24.38 19.03 7.16
N PRO A 215 -24.17 17.80 6.64
CA PRO A 215 -25.13 16.72 6.78
C PRO A 215 -25.38 16.42 8.27
N ASP A 216 -26.60 15.98 8.60
CA ASP A 216 -26.84 15.37 9.92
C ASP A 216 -26.19 13.97 10.03
N SER A 217 -26.23 13.38 11.23
CA SER A 217 -25.63 12.08 11.52
C SER A 217 -26.31 10.88 10.84
N THR A 218 -27.47 11.08 10.20
CA THR A 218 -28.17 10.04 9.41
C THR A 218 -27.61 9.94 7.99
N VAL A 219 -27.02 11.03 7.47
CA VAL A 219 -26.54 11.11 6.08
C VAL A 219 -25.06 10.77 5.95
N LYS A 220 -24.79 9.57 5.43
CA LYS A 220 -23.41 9.12 5.15
C LYS A 220 -22.76 9.78 3.92
N ARG A 221 -23.55 10.37 3.02
CA ARG A 221 -23.11 10.94 1.73
C ARG A 221 -24.02 12.09 1.33
N LYS A 222 -23.47 13.30 1.18
CA LYS A 222 -24.18 14.51 0.71
C LYS A 222 -23.26 15.36 -0.15
N SER A 223 -23.79 16.01 -1.17
CA SER A 223 -23.00 16.95 -1.98
C SER A 223 -22.55 18.16 -1.16
N GLY A 224 -21.34 18.66 -1.41
CA GLY A 224 -20.78 19.80 -0.68
C GLY A 224 -19.28 19.99 -0.88
N PHE A 225 -18.76 21.08 -0.34
CA PHE A 225 -17.31 21.30 -0.28
C PHE A 225 -16.64 20.32 0.66
N LEU A 226 -15.53 19.74 0.22
CA LEU A 226 -14.57 19.07 1.07
C LEU A 226 -13.53 20.08 1.54
N SER A 227 -12.74 19.68 2.53
CA SER A 227 -11.70 20.51 3.12
C SER A 227 -10.63 20.93 2.10
N PRO A 228 -10.11 22.17 2.19
CA PRO A 228 -9.12 22.67 1.25
C PRO A 228 -7.75 22.02 1.46
N ARG A 229 -6.98 21.95 0.36
CA ARG A 229 -5.57 21.55 0.35
C ARG A 229 -4.68 22.73 -0.02
N PHE A 230 -3.51 22.80 0.61
CA PHE A 230 -2.53 23.85 0.38
C PHE A 230 -1.18 23.25 -0.05
N ILE A 231 -0.59 23.79 -1.11
CA ILE A 231 0.64 23.28 -1.71
C ILE A 231 1.62 24.44 -1.90
N ASN A 232 2.90 24.27 -1.58
CA ASN A 232 3.93 25.28 -1.82
C ASN A 232 5.22 24.66 -2.37
N THR A 233 5.59 25.03 -3.61
CA THR A 233 6.82 24.57 -4.27
C THR A 233 7.40 25.68 -5.16
N SER A 234 8.68 25.61 -5.52
CA SER A 234 9.31 26.59 -6.41
C SER A 234 8.62 26.69 -7.78
N ALA A 235 8.24 25.56 -8.40
CA ALA A 235 7.65 25.52 -9.74
C ALA A 235 6.17 25.94 -9.79
N LEU A 236 5.40 25.62 -8.73
CA LEU A 236 3.96 25.93 -8.67
C LEU A 236 3.66 27.29 -8.00
N GLY A 237 4.56 27.76 -7.14
CA GLY A 237 4.28 28.83 -6.19
C GLY A 237 3.31 28.36 -5.10
N TYR A 238 2.44 29.26 -4.65
CA TYR A 238 1.38 28.96 -3.69
C TYR A 238 0.17 28.35 -4.40
N GLY A 239 -0.28 27.19 -3.93
CA GLY A 239 -1.41 26.44 -4.45
C GLY A 239 -2.53 26.31 -3.43
N VAL A 240 -3.77 26.61 -3.84
CA VAL A 240 -4.98 26.36 -3.04
C VAL A 240 -5.94 25.52 -3.87
N GLY A 241 -6.31 24.34 -3.37
CA GLY A 241 -7.31 23.46 -3.97
C GLY A 241 -8.53 23.30 -3.08
N LEU A 242 -9.72 23.40 -3.65
CA LEU A 242 -11.00 23.31 -2.93
C LEU A 242 -11.88 22.23 -3.58
N PRO A 243 -11.84 20.97 -3.11
CA PRO A 243 -12.64 19.90 -3.71
C PRO A 243 -14.13 20.09 -3.42
N TYR A 244 -14.96 19.78 -4.41
CA TYR A 244 -16.42 19.74 -4.28
C TYR A 244 -16.91 18.32 -4.65
N PHE A 245 -17.60 17.68 -3.70
CA PHE A 245 -18.17 16.35 -3.86
C PHE A 245 -19.63 16.45 -4.33
N LEU A 246 -19.98 15.67 -5.35
CA LEU A 246 -21.31 15.54 -5.93
C LEU A 246 -21.81 14.11 -5.68
N ASN A 247 -22.77 13.98 -4.76
CA ASN A 247 -23.50 12.73 -4.54
C ASN A 247 -24.62 12.61 -5.60
N LEU A 248 -24.27 12.15 -6.79
CA LEU A 248 -25.19 12.09 -7.94
C LEU A 248 -26.24 10.99 -7.81
N ALA A 249 -25.87 9.83 -7.26
CA ALA A 249 -26.78 8.72 -6.95
C ALA A 249 -26.23 7.87 -5.78
N PRO A 250 -27.02 6.94 -5.21
CA PRO A 250 -26.54 6.06 -4.13
C PRO A 250 -25.33 5.19 -4.52
N ASN A 251 -25.12 4.96 -5.82
CA ASN A 251 -24.11 4.05 -6.34
C ASN A 251 -23.01 4.73 -7.19
N TYR A 252 -23.09 6.04 -7.47
CA TYR A 252 -22.01 6.79 -8.13
C TYR A 252 -21.89 8.24 -7.65
N ASP A 253 -20.67 8.75 -7.73
CA ASP A 253 -20.29 10.11 -7.35
C ASP A 253 -19.23 10.70 -8.26
N LEU A 254 -19.17 12.04 -8.24
CA LEU A 254 -18.15 12.84 -8.91
C LEU A 254 -17.54 13.80 -7.88
N THR A 255 -16.22 13.88 -7.81
CA THR A 255 -15.51 14.93 -7.06
C THR A 255 -14.79 15.82 -8.05
N VAL A 256 -15.00 17.14 -7.99
CA VAL A 256 -14.27 18.10 -8.83
C VAL A 256 -13.37 18.93 -7.93
N THR A 257 -12.08 18.97 -8.23
CA THR A 257 -11.08 19.70 -7.44
C THR A 257 -10.45 20.81 -8.28
N PRO A 258 -11.06 22.01 -8.33
CA PRO A 258 -10.35 23.21 -8.77
C PRO A 258 -9.12 23.43 -7.89
N THR A 259 -7.97 23.74 -8.49
CA THR A 259 -6.76 24.16 -7.77
C THR A 259 -6.08 25.29 -8.51
N TYR A 260 -5.93 26.43 -7.84
CA TYR A 260 -5.21 27.57 -8.37
C TYR A 260 -3.78 27.58 -7.84
N PHE A 261 -2.81 27.69 -8.75
CA PHE A 261 -1.38 27.82 -8.46
C PHE A 261 -0.87 29.19 -8.89
N SER A 262 -0.17 29.90 -8.01
CA SER A 262 0.22 31.30 -8.24
C SER A 262 1.23 31.49 -9.38
N ARG A 263 1.96 30.46 -9.81
CA ARG A 263 2.81 30.47 -11.03
C ARG A 263 2.16 29.78 -12.24
N GLN A 264 1.43 28.69 -12.00
CA GLN A 264 1.00 27.79 -13.08
C GLN A 264 -0.43 28.01 -13.57
N GLY A 265 -1.27 28.73 -12.82
CA GLY A 265 -2.67 28.94 -13.14
C GLY A 265 -3.57 27.81 -12.60
N PHE A 266 -4.65 27.52 -13.31
CA PHE A 266 -5.74 26.65 -12.84
C PHE A 266 -5.56 25.18 -13.28
N LEU A 267 -5.34 24.29 -12.32
CA LEU A 267 -5.47 22.84 -12.48
C LEU A 267 -6.91 22.42 -12.18
N GLY A 268 -7.59 21.87 -13.18
CA GLY A 268 -8.83 21.12 -12.98
C GLY A 268 -8.52 19.65 -12.71
N GLN A 269 -9.14 19.06 -11.68
CA GLN A 269 -9.17 17.61 -11.50
C GLN A 269 -10.61 17.11 -11.33
N MET A 270 -10.88 15.90 -11.80
CA MET A 270 -12.13 15.19 -11.56
C MET A 270 -11.87 13.73 -11.15
N GLU A 271 -12.61 13.23 -10.17
CA GLU A 271 -12.69 11.81 -9.77
C GLU A 271 -14.13 11.34 -9.87
N TRP A 272 -14.44 10.48 -10.84
CA TRP A 272 -15.70 9.75 -10.94
C TRP A 272 -15.55 8.35 -10.34
N ARG A 273 -16.49 7.93 -9.49
CA ARG A 273 -16.55 6.56 -8.95
C ARG A 273 -17.94 5.98 -9.14
N HIS A 274 -18.01 4.72 -9.58
CA HIS A 274 -19.28 4.03 -9.80
C HIS A 274 -19.19 2.58 -9.32
N ARG A 275 -20.13 2.19 -8.46
CA ARG A 275 -20.41 0.82 -8.05
C ARG A 275 -21.62 0.30 -8.81
N LEU A 276 -21.45 -0.83 -9.48
CA LEU A 276 -22.48 -1.56 -10.21
C LEU A 276 -22.82 -2.85 -9.44
N VAL A 277 -23.86 -3.57 -9.86
CA VAL A 277 -24.28 -4.83 -9.21
C VAL A 277 -23.16 -5.88 -9.28
N ASN A 278 -22.47 -5.94 -10.40
CA ASN A 278 -21.43 -6.94 -10.70
C ASN A 278 -20.00 -6.38 -10.64
N GLY A 279 -19.76 -5.15 -10.17
CA GLY A 279 -18.42 -4.57 -10.23
C GLY A 279 -18.33 -3.12 -9.79
N SER A 280 -17.19 -2.50 -10.09
CA SER A 280 -16.97 -1.08 -9.86
C SER A 280 -15.86 -0.56 -10.76
N TYR A 281 -15.93 0.72 -11.12
CA TYR A 281 -14.86 1.44 -11.79
C TYR A 281 -14.68 2.86 -11.22
N ALA A 282 -13.48 3.39 -11.42
CA ALA A 282 -13.15 4.77 -11.15
C ALA A 282 -12.43 5.39 -12.36
N ILE A 283 -12.62 6.70 -12.55
CA ILE A 283 -11.92 7.51 -13.55
C ILE A 283 -11.44 8.77 -12.84
N ARG A 284 -10.15 9.04 -12.91
CA ARG A 284 -9.52 10.29 -12.52
C ARG A 284 -8.99 10.97 -13.76
N ALA A 285 -9.22 12.26 -13.89
CA ALA A 285 -8.57 13.08 -14.90
C ALA A 285 -8.08 14.39 -14.28
N SER A 286 -6.96 14.89 -14.79
CA SER A 286 -6.34 16.14 -14.35
C SER A 286 -5.83 16.90 -15.56
N GLY A 287 -6.00 18.22 -15.60
CA GLY A 287 -5.58 19.05 -16.74
C GLY A 287 -5.35 20.51 -16.36
N ILE A 288 -4.31 21.11 -16.95
CA ILE A 288 -3.90 22.50 -16.76
C ILE A 288 -3.35 23.06 -18.07
N PHE A 289 -3.62 24.35 -18.32
CA PHE A 289 -2.89 25.15 -19.29
C PHE A 289 -1.80 25.92 -18.54
N GLN A 290 -0.53 25.53 -18.70
CA GLN A 290 0.57 26.08 -17.91
C GLN A 290 0.90 27.52 -18.31
N GLN A 291 0.86 28.43 -17.33
CA GLN A 291 1.14 29.86 -17.52
C GLN A 291 2.65 30.14 -17.52
N ASP A 292 3.34 29.89 -16.40
CA ASP A 292 4.79 30.02 -16.28
C ASP A 292 5.52 28.77 -16.80
N LYS A 293 5.76 28.74 -18.12
CA LYS A 293 6.47 27.63 -18.79
C LYS A 293 7.95 27.59 -18.42
N ASP A 294 8.56 28.72 -18.10
CA ASP A 294 10.00 28.84 -17.80
C ASP A 294 10.39 28.27 -16.42
N ALA A 295 9.41 28.10 -15.51
CA ALA A 295 9.55 27.28 -14.31
C ALA A 295 9.96 25.81 -14.60
N TYR A 296 9.84 25.34 -15.84
CA TYR A 296 10.20 24.00 -16.29
C TYR A 296 11.39 24.00 -17.27
N LEU A 297 12.09 22.87 -17.42
CA LEU A 297 13.16 22.71 -18.40
C LEU A 297 12.60 22.54 -19.84
N PRO A 298 13.38 22.88 -20.89
CA PRO A 298 13.01 22.58 -22.26
C PRO A 298 12.99 21.07 -22.54
N SER A 299 12.15 20.66 -23.48
CA SER A 299 12.14 19.29 -24.02
C SER A 299 13.52 18.93 -24.58
N PRO A 300 14.01 17.69 -24.40
CA PRO A 300 13.35 16.55 -23.76
C PRO A 300 13.50 16.49 -22.22
N LEU A 301 14.33 17.35 -21.62
CA LEU A 301 14.61 17.36 -20.18
C LEU A 301 13.46 17.92 -19.33
N GLY A 302 12.48 18.59 -19.93
CA GLY A 302 11.30 19.08 -19.24
C GLY A 302 10.15 19.45 -20.17
N PRO A 303 9.00 19.84 -19.61
CA PRO A 303 7.75 20.10 -20.33
C PRO A 303 7.52 21.57 -20.76
N ARG A 304 8.56 22.44 -20.82
CA ARG A 304 8.40 23.87 -21.16
C ARG A 304 7.73 24.12 -22.51
N ASP A 305 7.92 23.23 -23.49
CA ASP A 305 7.31 23.32 -24.82
C ASP A 305 5.79 23.07 -24.82
N LYS A 306 5.24 22.47 -23.76
CA LYS A 306 3.81 22.17 -23.67
C LYS A 306 3.02 23.38 -23.22
N GLU A 307 1.79 23.47 -23.68
CA GLU A 307 0.81 24.45 -23.21
C GLU A 307 -0.24 23.78 -22.35
N PHE A 308 -0.95 22.82 -22.91
CA PHE A 308 -1.79 21.90 -22.14
C PHE A 308 -0.97 20.73 -21.61
N ARG A 309 -1.20 20.39 -20.34
CA ARG A 309 -0.66 19.18 -19.70
C ARG A 309 -1.74 18.51 -18.85
N GLY A 310 -1.73 17.18 -18.81
CA GLY A 310 -2.76 16.41 -18.13
C GLY A 310 -2.47 14.93 -17.95
N SER A 311 -3.35 14.27 -17.22
CA SER A 311 -3.38 12.81 -17.09
C SER A 311 -4.80 12.26 -17.00
N VAL A 312 -4.94 11.00 -17.35
CA VAL A 312 -6.12 10.17 -17.09
C VAL A 312 -5.66 8.87 -16.44
N GLU A 313 -6.31 8.50 -15.35
CA GLU A 313 -6.12 7.23 -14.64
C GLU A 313 -7.48 6.57 -14.46
N THR A 314 -7.63 5.30 -14.86
CA THR A 314 -8.89 4.58 -14.68
C THR A 314 -8.64 3.13 -14.32
N ASN A 315 -9.42 2.62 -13.37
CA ASN A 315 -9.39 1.22 -12.99
C ASN A 315 -10.82 0.68 -12.90
N GLY A 316 -10.99 -0.58 -13.30
CA GLY A 316 -12.27 -1.29 -13.30
C GLY A 316 -12.10 -2.74 -12.87
N LYS A 317 -13.07 -3.27 -12.14
CA LYS A 317 -13.13 -4.69 -11.75
C LYS A 317 -14.57 -5.17 -11.76
N PHE A 318 -14.84 -6.20 -12.54
CA PHE A 318 -16.17 -6.73 -12.82
C PHE A 318 -16.17 -8.25 -12.70
N PHE A 319 -17.10 -8.79 -11.93
CA PHE A 319 -17.32 -10.21 -11.77
C PHE A 319 -18.33 -10.67 -12.82
N ILE A 320 -17.88 -11.49 -13.77
CA ILE A 320 -18.76 -12.14 -14.75
C ILE A 320 -19.60 -13.21 -14.02
N ASN A 321 -18.97 -13.90 -13.06
CA ASN A 321 -19.58 -14.84 -12.11
C ASN A 321 -18.58 -15.04 -10.93
N PRO A 322 -18.89 -15.84 -9.89
CA PRO A 322 -18.00 -16.03 -8.74
C PRO A 322 -16.61 -16.63 -9.05
N ARG A 323 -16.39 -17.16 -10.26
CA ARG A 323 -15.11 -17.73 -10.71
C ARG A 323 -14.36 -16.85 -11.71
N TRP A 324 -15.05 -15.93 -12.39
CA TRP A 324 -14.49 -15.15 -13.50
C TRP A 324 -14.59 -13.65 -13.25
N THR A 325 -13.45 -12.96 -13.36
CA THR A 325 -13.33 -11.51 -13.18
C THR A 325 -12.66 -10.90 -14.40
N VAL A 326 -13.21 -9.82 -14.94
CA VAL A 326 -12.56 -8.97 -15.94
C VAL A 326 -12.26 -7.61 -15.33
N GLY A 327 -11.17 -6.96 -15.74
CA GLY A 327 -10.83 -5.64 -15.24
C GLY A 327 -9.72 -4.95 -16.01
N TRP A 328 -9.42 -3.74 -15.58
CA TRP A 328 -8.35 -2.92 -16.12
C TRP A 328 -7.77 -2.00 -15.04
N ASN A 329 -6.56 -1.52 -15.30
CA ASN A 329 -5.94 -0.39 -14.63
C ASN A 329 -5.09 0.31 -15.68
N ALA A 330 -5.56 1.44 -16.22
CA ALA A 330 -4.91 2.20 -17.26
C ALA A 330 -4.54 3.59 -16.75
N SER A 331 -3.34 4.06 -17.11
CA SER A 331 -2.87 5.41 -16.79
C SER A 331 -2.11 5.98 -17.99
N MET A 332 -2.38 7.25 -18.29
CA MET A 332 -1.81 7.99 -19.41
C MET A 332 -1.54 9.44 -18.97
N SER A 333 -0.42 10.02 -19.39
CA SER A 333 -0.15 11.45 -19.22
C SER A 333 0.43 12.09 -20.48
N THR A 334 0.20 13.40 -20.64
CA THR A 334 0.74 14.21 -21.76
C THR A 334 2.26 14.22 -21.83
N ASP A 335 2.90 14.06 -20.68
CA ASP A 335 4.34 14.04 -20.50
C ASP A 335 4.69 13.23 -19.24
N ARG A 336 5.94 12.75 -19.18
CA ARG A 336 6.48 11.93 -18.09
C ARG A 336 6.53 12.67 -16.74
N TRP A 337 6.56 13.99 -16.75
CA TRP A 337 6.78 14.84 -15.58
C TRP A 337 5.48 15.21 -14.83
N PHE A 338 4.34 15.13 -15.52
CA PHE A 338 3.06 15.69 -15.06
C PHE A 338 2.65 15.25 -13.64
N TYR A 339 2.67 13.94 -13.37
CA TYR A 339 2.27 13.39 -12.07
C TYR A 339 3.09 13.97 -10.90
N LYS A 340 4.39 14.17 -11.12
CA LYS A 340 5.36 14.66 -10.14
C LYS A 340 5.28 16.18 -9.99
N ASN A 341 5.27 16.91 -11.12
CA ASN A 341 5.25 18.38 -11.11
C ASN A 341 4.00 18.95 -10.43
N TYR A 342 2.83 18.35 -10.64
CA TYR A 342 1.55 18.84 -10.09
C TYR A 342 1.05 18.05 -8.88
N ARG A 343 1.89 17.18 -8.28
CA ARG A 343 1.59 16.39 -7.08
C ARG A 343 0.28 15.59 -7.19
N ILE A 344 0.07 14.96 -8.34
CA ILE A 344 -1.14 14.17 -8.65
C ILE A 344 -1.14 12.84 -7.87
N ARG A 345 0.04 12.24 -7.69
CA ARG A 345 0.26 11.04 -6.88
C ARG A 345 1.03 11.41 -5.61
N ASN A 346 0.74 10.73 -4.49
CA ASN A 346 1.50 10.90 -3.26
C ASN A 346 2.90 10.32 -3.42
N GLU A 347 3.91 11.12 -3.10
CA GLU A 347 5.32 10.74 -3.25
C GLU A 347 5.83 9.99 -2.02
N SER A 348 6.22 8.72 -2.22
CA SER A 348 6.97 7.91 -1.26
C SER A 348 8.41 7.70 -1.75
N LEU A 349 9.33 7.46 -0.82
CA LEU A 349 10.76 7.20 -1.11
C LEU A 349 10.98 6.12 -2.19
N SER A 350 10.12 5.10 -2.27
CA SER A 350 10.23 4.06 -3.30
C SER A 350 9.77 4.55 -4.68
N THR A 351 8.67 5.32 -4.74
CA THR A 351 8.13 5.90 -5.99
C THR A 351 8.97 7.06 -6.52
N THR A 352 9.69 7.79 -5.68
CA THR A 352 10.53 8.92 -6.12
C THR A 352 11.87 8.50 -6.72
N THR A 353 12.35 7.27 -6.46
CA THR A 353 13.75 6.91 -6.72
C THR A 353 13.93 5.63 -7.53
N TYR A 354 13.04 4.64 -7.42
CA TYR A 354 13.26 3.32 -8.03
C TYR A 354 12.16 2.84 -8.99
N LEU A 355 10.90 3.22 -8.77
CA LEU A 355 9.78 2.82 -9.61
C LEU A 355 8.99 4.05 -10.07
N GLN A 356 9.49 4.67 -11.15
CA GLN A 356 8.87 5.80 -11.84
C GLN A 356 8.32 5.34 -13.19
N GLU A 357 7.21 4.59 -13.17
CA GLU A 357 6.50 4.17 -14.37
C GLU A 357 4.97 4.17 -14.17
N ALA A 358 4.23 4.28 -15.28
CA ALA A 358 2.79 4.16 -15.36
C ALA A 358 2.47 2.88 -16.16
N ILE A 359 2.05 1.82 -15.45
CA ILE A 359 1.70 0.54 -16.06
C ILE A 359 0.21 0.52 -16.35
N SER A 360 -0.14 0.40 -17.63
CA SER A 360 -1.50 0.19 -18.11
C SER A 360 -1.74 -1.30 -18.38
N THR A 361 -2.85 -1.84 -17.89
CA THR A 361 -3.22 -3.26 -18.00
C THR A 361 -4.72 -3.44 -18.24
N ALA A 362 -5.07 -4.49 -18.99
CA ALA A 362 -6.41 -5.05 -19.06
C ALA A 362 -6.29 -6.57 -18.87
N TYR A 363 -7.19 -7.18 -18.11
CA TYR A 363 -7.07 -8.58 -17.69
C TYR A 363 -8.40 -9.32 -17.59
N LEU A 364 -8.33 -10.64 -17.78
CA LEU A 364 -9.38 -11.62 -17.52
C LEU A 364 -8.81 -12.72 -16.62
N ASN A 365 -9.40 -12.91 -15.45
CA ASN A 365 -9.05 -13.96 -14.50
C ASN A 365 -10.15 -15.01 -14.39
N GLY A 366 -9.74 -16.28 -14.32
CA GLY A 366 -10.59 -17.42 -13.98
C GLY A 366 -9.98 -18.23 -12.85
N GLN A 367 -10.75 -18.54 -11.80
CA GLN A 367 -10.29 -19.36 -10.68
C GLN A 367 -11.27 -20.48 -10.33
N SER A 368 -10.71 -21.64 -9.99
CA SER A 368 -11.42 -22.76 -9.38
C SER A 368 -10.59 -23.35 -8.23
N GLU A 369 -11.10 -24.39 -7.57
CA GLU A 369 -10.38 -25.11 -6.50
C GLU A 369 -9.06 -25.76 -6.97
N SER A 370 -8.91 -26.00 -8.27
CA SER A 370 -7.80 -26.77 -8.84
C SER A 370 -7.17 -26.14 -10.08
N ALA A 371 -7.56 -24.92 -10.46
CA ALA A 371 -6.98 -24.22 -11.60
C ALA A 371 -7.07 -22.69 -11.46
N TRP A 372 -6.06 -22.02 -12.03
CA TRP A 372 -5.95 -20.57 -12.18
C TRP A 372 -5.73 -20.22 -13.65
N PHE A 373 -6.34 -19.12 -14.10
CA PHE A 373 -6.22 -18.55 -15.44
C PHE A 373 -6.04 -17.03 -15.32
N ASP A 374 -5.02 -16.48 -15.97
CA ASP A 374 -4.83 -15.04 -16.23
C ASP A 374 -4.64 -14.86 -17.73
N LEU A 375 -5.32 -13.89 -18.32
CA LEU A 375 -5.07 -13.40 -19.68
C LEU A 375 -5.02 -11.89 -19.60
N ARG A 376 -3.95 -11.27 -20.07
CA ARG A 376 -3.64 -9.86 -19.80
C ARG A 376 -2.84 -9.19 -20.92
N GLY A 377 -3.01 -7.87 -21.03
CA GLY A 377 -2.11 -7.00 -21.76
C GLY A 377 -1.40 -6.02 -20.84
N TYR A 378 -0.20 -5.57 -21.24
CA TYR A 378 0.58 -4.53 -20.57
C TYR A 378 1.05 -3.47 -21.56
N TYR A 379 1.00 -2.21 -21.14
CA TYR A 379 1.64 -1.06 -21.78
C TYR A 379 2.34 -0.23 -20.71
N PHE A 380 3.62 0.08 -20.91
CA PHE A 380 4.47 0.77 -19.94
C PHE A 380 4.78 2.19 -20.41
N GLN A 381 4.40 3.20 -19.63
CA GLN A 381 4.82 4.59 -19.84
C GLN A 381 5.89 4.97 -18.81
N PRO A 382 7.16 5.17 -19.20
CA PRO A 382 8.22 5.54 -18.26
C PRO A 382 8.04 6.99 -17.80
N LEU A 383 8.22 7.23 -16.51
CA LEU A 383 8.06 8.54 -15.86
C LEU A 383 9.40 9.18 -15.44
N ASN A 384 10.52 8.45 -15.51
CA ASN A 384 11.86 9.00 -15.32
C ASN A 384 12.46 9.54 -16.64
N TYR A 385 13.64 10.17 -16.57
CA TYR A 385 14.31 10.82 -17.71
C TYR A 385 15.29 9.93 -18.49
N GLN A 386 15.76 8.82 -17.89
CA GLN A 386 16.74 7.91 -18.49
C GLN A 386 16.10 6.90 -19.45
N ASP A 387 14.83 6.57 -19.22
CA ASP A 387 14.09 5.61 -20.03
C ASP A 387 13.49 6.26 -21.28
N TRP A 388 13.56 5.55 -22.40
CA TRP A 388 12.92 5.94 -23.65
C TRP A 388 11.68 5.09 -23.93
N GLN A 389 10.56 5.73 -24.25
CA GLN A 389 9.29 5.05 -24.53
C GLN A 389 9.41 3.96 -25.62
N LYS A 390 10.29 4.15 -26.62
CA LYS A 390 10.51 3.18 -27.71
C LYS A 390 11.23 1.89 -27.29
N GLN A 391 11.93 1.93 -26.15
CA GLN A 391 12.59 0.77 -25.57
C GLN A 391 11.65 -0.05 -24.67
N GLN A 392 10.48 0.49 -24.34
CA GLN A 392 9.48 -0.22 -23.54
C GLN A 392 8.60 -1.09 -24.44
N PRO A 393 8.35 -2.36 -24.08
CA PRO A 393 7.54 -3.25 -24.89
C PRO A 393 6.05 -2.94 -24.74
N VAL A 394 5.27 -3.23 -25.78
CA VAL A 394 3.84 -3.48 -25.67
C VAL A 394 3.65 -4.99 -25.60
N VAL A 395 3.10 -5.51 -24.50
CA VAL A 395 2.99 -6.96 -24.25
C VAL A 395 1.52 -7.36 -24.31
N LEU A 396 1.11 -8.04 -25.38
CA LEU A 396 -0.26 -8.50 -25.57
C LEU A 396 -0.30 -9.69 -26.55
N PRO A 397 -0.85 -10.86 -26.15
CA PRO A 397 -1.26 -11.25 -24.80
C PRO A 397 -0.08 -11.76 -23.94
N VAL A 398 -0.28 -11.71 -22.62
CA VAL A 398 0.27 -12.66 -21.66
C VAL A 398 -0.89 -13.55 -21.20
N LEU A 399 -0.74 -14.87 -21.30
CA LEU A 399 -1.68 -15.86 -20.76
C LEU A 399 -0.91 -16.79 -19.83
N ASP A 400 -1.42 -16.98 -18.62
CA ASP A 400 -0.92 -17.95 -17.65
C ASP A 400 -2.06 -18.89 -17.21
N TYR A 401 -1.79 -20.19 -17.19
CA TYR A 401 -2.73 -21.21 -16.77
C TYR A 401 -2.03 -22.30 -15.94
N ASP A 402 -2.35 -22.42 -14.64
CA ASP A 402 -1.97 -23.58 -13.81
C ASP A 402 -3.23 -24.43 -13.55
N LYS A 403 -3.08 -25.75 -13.68
CA LYS A 403 -4.09 -26.73 -13.26
C LYS A 403 -3.44 -27.86 -12.49
N ARG A 404 -3.96 -28.16 -11.31
CA ARG A 404 -3.50 -29.24 -10.44
C ARG A 404 -4.52 -30.37 -10.36
N VAL A 405 -4.02 -31.60 -10.42
CA VAL A 405 -4.80 -32.82 -10.27
C VAL A 405 -4.19 -33.61 -9.11
N HIS A 406 -4.89 -33.64 -7.99
CA HIS A 406 -4.48 -34.37 -6.80
C HIS A 406 -4.89 -35.84 -6.90
N LYS A 407 -3.99 -36.74 -6.52
CA LYS A 407 -4.18 -38.19 -6.47
C LYS A 407 -4.75 -38.79 -7.79
N PRO A 408 -4.13 -38.55 -8.96
CA PRO A 408 -4.53 -39.22 -10.20
C PRO A 408 -4.50 -40.74 -10.04
N SER A 409 -5.53 -41.43 -10.53
CA SER A 409 -5.83 -42.84 -10.22
C SER A 409 -4.70 -43.83 -10.53
N LEU A 410 -3.87 -43.55 -11.53
CA LEU A 410 -2.78 -44.43 -11.98
C LEU A 410 -1.44 -44.20 -11.26
N LEU A 411 -1.15 -42.98 -10.81
CA LEU A 411 0.20 -42.58 -10.32
C LEU A 411 0.20 -42.11 -8.86
N GLY A 412 -0.94 -41.67 -8.34
CA GLY A 412 -1.02 -40.92 -7.09
C GLY A 412 -0.21 -39.62 -7.12
N GLY A 413 0.03 -39.04 -5.95
CA GLY A 413 0.76 -37.77 -5.83
C GLY A 413 -0.03 -36.56 -6.32
N GLU A 414 0.65 -35.62 -6.95
CA GLU A 414 0.11 -34.39 -7.52
C GLU A 414 0.67 -34.23 -8.95
N LEU A 415 -0.21 -33.89 -9.89
CA LEU A 415 0.12 -33.57 -11.27
C LEU A 415 -0.27 -32.11 -11.54
N SER A 416 0.65 -31.27 -12.00
CA SER A 416 0.42 -29.87 -12.37
C SER A 416 0.68 -29.67 -13.86
N PHE A 417 -0.19 -28.91 -14.51
CA PHE A 417 -0.10 -28.49 -15.90
C PHE A 417 0.02 -26.96 -15.90
N ASN A 418 1.14 -26.44 -16.40
CA ASN A 418 1.38 -25.01 -16.52
C ASN A 418 1.46 -24.67 -18.01
N VAL A 419 0.73 -23.65 -18.45
CA VAL A 419 0.82 -23.10 -19.81
C VAL A 419 1.03 -21.60 -19.69
N ASN A 420 2.04 -21.10 -20.40
CA ASN A 420 2.30 -19.67 -20.56
C ASN A 420 2.32 -19.34 -22.06
N LEU A 421 1.71 -18.22 -22.46
CA LEU A 421 1.87 -17.62 -23.78
C LEU A 421 2.15 -16.14 -23.59
N THR A 422 3.29 -15.67 -24.06
CA THR A 422 3.66 -14.24 -24.05
C THR A 422 3.91 -13.80 -25.48
N SER A 423 3.37 -12.64 -25.87
CA SER A 423 3.76 -11.94 -27.09
C SER A 423 4.01 -10.47 -26.80
N LEU A 424 5.12 -9.95 -27.31
CA LEU A 424 5.50 -8.55 -27.17
C LEU A 424 6.04 -7.97 -28.46
N THR A 425 5.98 -6.65 -28.55
CA THR A 425 6.55 -5.85 -29.63
C THR A 425 7.27 -4.62 -29.08
N ARG A 426 8.35 -4.19 -29.73
CA ARG A 426 9.19 -3.06 -29.28
C ARG A 426 9.79 -2.30 -30.46
N ASP A 427 9.64 -0.97 -30.48
CA ASP A 427 10.14 -0.09 -31.55
C ASP A 427 11.68 -0.01 -31.62
N THR A 428 12.37 -0.11 -30.49
CA THR A 428 13.82 0.13 -30.43
C THR A 428 14.52 -0.73 -29.38
N ALA A 429 15.66 -1.31 -29.74
CA ALA A 429 16.40 -2.20 -28.86
C ALA A 429 16.92 -1.46 -27.60
N ALA A 430 16.83 -2.15 -26.46
CA ALA A 430 17.19 -1.61 -25.15
C ALA A 430 18.60 -2.05 -24.76
N PHE A 431 19.59 -1.20 -24.99
CA PHE A 431 21.00 -1.46 -24.65
C PHE A 431 21.40 -0.80 -23.33
N SER A 432 22.35 -1.37 -22.61
CA SER A 432 22.91 -0.81 -21.36
C SER A 432 24.40 -1.12 -21.27
N GLU A 433 25.24 -0.09 -21.06
CA GLU A 433 26.71 -0.19 -21.08
C GLU A 433 27.29 -0.62 -19.72
N LEU A 434 28.37 -1.40 -19.75
CA LEU A 434 29.13 -1.91 -18.60
C LEU A 434 30.60 -1.44 -18.67
N PRO A 435 31.18 -0.84 -17.62
CA PRO A 435 30.50 -0.18 -16.51
C PRO A 435 29.75 1.08 -16.97
N GLN A 436 28.77 1.52 -16.18
CA GLN A 436 27.80 2.55 -16.60
C GLN A 436 28.43 3.86 -17.13
N GLN A 437 27.93 4.28 -18.29
CA GLN A 437 27.94 5.64 -18.86
C GLN A 437 29.26 6.19 -19.43
N LYS A 438 29.53 5.85 -20.69
CA LYS A 438 30.32 6.64 -21.65
C LYS A 438 29.60 6.84 -23.00
N SER A 439 28.66 5.97 -23.34
CA SER A 439 27.91 5.96 -24.60
C SER A 439 26.44 6.36 -24.39
N TYR A 440 25.97 7.35 -25.15
CA TYR A 440 24.58 7.83 -25.12
C TYR A 440 23.96 7.81 -26.51
N LEU A 441 22.63 7.65 -26.57
CA LEU A 441 21.90 7.58 -27.85
C LEU A 441 21.60 8.96 -28.43
N ILE A 442 21.36 9.95 -27.57
CA ILE A 442 21.19 11.35 -27.97
C ILE A 442 22.23 12.17 -27.21
N THR A 443 23.20 12.73 -27.94
CA THR A 443 24.21 13.63 -27.38
C THR A 443 24.04 15.01 -28.00
N THR A 444 23.93 16.02 -27.16
CA THR A 444 23.90 17.44 -27.53
C THR A 444 25.02 18.18 -26.79
N PRO A 445 25.37 19.43 -27.17
CA PRO A 445 26.39 20.21 -26.46
C PRO A 445 26.10 20.45 -24.97
N THR A 446 24.86 20.29 -24.52
CA THR A 446 24.41 20.60 -23.15
C THR A 446 23.90 19.41 -22.34
N TYR A 447 23.53 18.30 -22.98
CA TYR A 447 23.07 17.08 -22.32
C TYR A 447 23.28 15.83 -23.17
N SER A 448 23.42 14.68 -22.50
CA SER A 448 23.39 13.36 -23.12
C SER A 448 22.26 12.53 -22.51
N LEU A 449 21.54 11.76 -23.32
CA LEU A 449 20.31 11.08 -22.94
C LEU A 449 20.20 9.68 -23.55
N TYR A 450 19.51 8.83 -22.77
CA TYR A 450 19.24 7.42 -23.00
C TYR A 450 20.54 6.60 -23.09
N ASP A 451 20.69 5.65 -22.16
CA ASP A 451 21.86 4.77 -22.12
C ASP A 451 21.96 4.02 -23.47
N GLY A 452 23.16 4.01 -24.04
CA GLY A 452 23.43 3.45 -25.35
C GLY A 452 24.65 2.54 -25.32
N CYS A 453 24.73 1.63 -26.27
CA CYS A 453 25.93 0.84 -26.53
C CYS A 453 26.43 1.21 -27.93
N ALA A 454 27.54 1.95 -28.04
CA ALA A 454 28.00 2.52 -29.31
C ALA A 454 28.46 1.46 -30.34
N ILE A 455 29.05 0.37 -29.85
CA ILE A 455 29.39 -0.86 -30.58
C ILE A 455 29.10 -1.99 -29.60
N TYR A 456 28.37 -3.03 -30.03
CA TYR A 456 28.16 -4.17 -29.13
C TYR A 456 29.45 -4.92 -28.85
N ASP A 457 29.82 -4.96 -27.59
CA ASP A 457 30.78 -5.90 -27.02
C ASP A 457 30.08 -6.62 -25.86
N LYS A 458 30.12 -7.96 -25.87
CA LYS A 458 29.51 -8.78 -24.83
C LYS A 458 30.05 -8.48 -23.42
N ASN A 459 31.29 -8.02 -23.30
CA ASN A 459 31.90 -7.68 -22.01
C ASN A 459 31.51 -6.28 -21.52
N HIS A 460 31.03 -5.41 -22.42
CA HIS A 460 30.76 -4.00 -22.13
C HIS A 460 29.32 -3.57 -22.43
N CYS A 461 28.43 -4.46 -22.88
CA CYS A 461 27.04 -4.15 -23.21
C CYS A 461 26.06 -5.29 -22.90
N LEU A 462 24.99 -4.94 -22.18
CA LEU A 462 23.79 -5.76 -21.97
C LEU A 462 22.68 -5.37 -22.95
N VAL A 463 21.81 -6.32 -23.28
CA VAL A 463 20.63 -6.12 -24.14
C VAL A 463 19.38 -6.51 -23.35
N ARG A 464 18.67 -5.50 -22.83
CA ARG A 464 17.47 -5.59 -21.99
C ARG A 464 16.21 -6.00 -22.76
N GLY A 465 16.26 -5.92 -24.08
CA GLY A 465 15.20 -6.36 -24.99
C GLY A 465 15.53 -6.00 -26.44
N LEU A 466 15.12 -6.85 -27.38
CA LEU A 466 15.30 -6.61 -28.81
C LEU A 466 14.15 -5.78 -29.39
N ALA A 467 14.41 -5.07 -30.49
CA ALA A 467 13.36 -4.45 -31.30
C ALA A 467 12.66 -5.50 -32.18
N GLY A 468 11.46 -5.20 -32.64
CA GLY A 468 10.61 -6.12 -33.39
C GLY A 468 9.67 -6.93 -32.48
N ASN A 469 9.26 -8.11 -32.95
CA ASN A 469 8.26 -8.95 -32.30
C ASN A 469 8.90 -10.21 -31.71
N VAL A 470 8.51 -10.54 -30.47
CA VAL A 470 8.91 -11.78 -29.79
C VAL A 470 7.66 -12.45 -29.23
N SER A 471 7.42 -13.69 -29.60
CA SER A 471 6.35 -14.52 -29.05
C SER A 471 6.92 -15.84 -28.52
N ARG A 472 6.41 -16.29 -27.38
CA ARG A 472 6.79 -17.54 -26.72
C ARG A 472 5.55 -18.27 -26.23
N ALA A 473 5.43 -19.55 -26.55
CA ALA A 473 4.46 -20.46 -25.95
C ALA A 473 5.20 -21.55 -25.16
N THR A 474 4.90 -21.69 -23.88
CA THR A 474 5.48 -22.69 -22.98
C THR A 474 4.38 -23.59 -22.44
N ALA A 475 4.60 -24.90 -22.46
CA ALA A 475 3.78 -25.89 -21.78
C ALA A 475 4.66 -26.78 -20.89
N GLN A 476 4.30 -26.93 -19.62
CA GLN A 476 4.99 -27.80 -18.67
C GLN A 476 4.00 -28.74 -17.97
N VAL A 477 4.32 -30.03 -17.99
CA VAL A 477 3.63 -31.04 -17.17
C VAL A 477 4.60 -31.49 -16.09
N SER A 478 4.15 -31.50 -14.84
CA SER A 478 4.96 -31.81 -13.66
C SER A 478 4.24 -32.78 -12.74
N TRP A 479 4.93 -33.82 -12.28
CA TRP A 479 4.43 -34.80 -11.31
C TRP A 479 5.36 -34.88 -10.10
N ARG A 480 4.78 -35.01 -8.91
CA ARG A 480 5.51 -35.30 -7.66
C ARG A 480 4.68 -36.16 -6.73
N ARG A 481 5.34 -37.00 -5.91
CA ARG A 481 4.65 -37.81 -4.90
C ARG A 481 5.53 -38.02 -3.68
N ASN A 482 4.98 -37.79 -2.50
CA ASN A 482 5.66 -38.08 -1.24
C ASN A 482 5.44 -39.55 -0.87
N PHE A 483 6.51 -40.25 -0.52
CA PHE A 483 6.51 -41.55 0.13
C PHE A 483 7.15 -41.38 1.50
N ILE A 484 6.48 -41.85 2.56
CA ILE A 484 7.01 -41.84 3.91
C ILE A 484 7.23 -43.30 4.30
N ASP A 485 8.45 -43.64 4.69
CA ASP A 485 8.80 -45.01 5.11
C ASP A 485 8.52 -45.23 6.62
N PRO A 486 8.58 -46.48 7.13
CA PRO A 486 8.33 -46.77 8.54
C PRO A 486 9.33 -46.14 9.52
N LEU A 487 10.48 -45.64 9.04
CA LEU A 487 11.45 -44.90 9.85
C LEU A 487 11.14 -43.39 9.89
N GLY A 488 10.12 -42.94 9.16
CA GLY A 488 9.70 -41.54 9.08
C GLY A 488 10.49 -40.71 8.05
N GLN A 489 11.32 -41.34 7.22
CA GLN A 489 12.02 -40.63 6.15
C GLN A 489 11.06 -40.35 5.00
N MET A 490 11.18 -39.18 4.38
CA MET A 490 10.35 -38.74 3.27
C MET A 490 11.14 -38.74 1.96
N TRP A 491 10.70 -39.59 1.04
CA TRP A 491 11.22 -39.73 -0.31
C TRP A 491 10.22 -39.11 -1.29
N THR A 492 10.62 -38.05 -1.98
CA THR A 492 9.77 -37.32 -2.92
C THR A 492 10.38 -37.37 -4.31
N PRO A 493 10.16 -38.44 -5.09
CA PRO A 493 10.41 -38.43 -6.52
C PRO A 493 9.51 -37.40 -7.21
N TYR A 494 10.08 -36.75 -8.21
CA TYR A 494 9.38 -35.84 -9.10
C TYR A 494 9.94 -35.93 -10.52
N ALA A 495 9.10 -35.60 -11.48
CA ALA A 495 9.47 -35.48 -12.88
C ALA A 495 8.70 -34.31 -13.50
N SER A 496 9.30 -33.63 -14.47
CA SER A 496 8.57 -32.69 -15.32
C SER A 496 9.07 -32.74 -16.75
N VAL A 497 8.22 -32.33 -17.68
CA VAL A 497 8.60 -32.07 -19.07
C VAL A 497 8.08 -30.70 -19.42
N ARG A 498 9.00 -29.80 -19.76
CA ARG A 498 8.71 -28.47 -20.26
C ARG A 498 9.06 -28.39 -21.74
N ALA A 499 8.15 -27.86 -22.55
CA ALA A 499 8.36 -27.56 -23.95
C ALA A 499 8.07 -26.08 -24.19
N ASP A 500 8.99 -25.40 -24.86
CA ASP A 500 8.86 -24.00 -25.30
C ASP A 500 8.89 -23.95 -26.83
N ILE A 501 8.11 -23.05 -27.42
CA ILE A 501 8.19 -22.63 -28.82
C ILE A 501 8.38 -21.12 -28.83
N PHE A 502 9.39 -20.65 -29.55
CA PHE A 502 9.71 -19.24 -29.74
C PHE A 502 9.46 -18.86 -31.20
N SER A 503 8.96 -17.64 -31.41
CA SER A 503 8.86 -16.96 -32.70
C SER A 503 9.50 -15.59 -32.55
N ILE A 504 10.54 -15.31 -33.31
CA ILE A 504 11.34 -14.08 -33.19
C ILE A 504 11.42 -13.43 -34.58
N ASN A 505 11.01 -12.16 -34.67
CA ASN A 505 11.05 -11.31 -35.85
C ASN A 505 11.71 -9.98 -35.42
N PRO A 506 13.05 -9.88 -35.45
CA PRO A 506 13.75 -8.68 -34.97
C PRO A 506 13.64 -7.53 -35.97
N ASP A 507 13.36 -6.32 -35.48
CA ASP A 507 13.52 -5.12 -36.30
C ASP A 507 14.97 -4.64 -36.25
N THR A 508 15.61 -4.55 -37.42
CA THR A 508 16.98 -4.03 -37.59
C THR A 508 17.00 -2.62 -38.19
N THR A 509 15.84 -2.01 -38.44
CA THR A 509 15.73 -0.71 -39.10
C THR A 509 15.72 0.45 -38.10
N GLY A 510 16.45 1.53 -38.41
CA GLY A 510 16.59 2.69 -37.54
C GLY A 510 17.96 2.82 -36.85
N PRO A 511 18.20 3.90 -36.08
CA PRO A 511 19.56 4.35 -35.73
C PRO A 511 20.36 3.41 -34.81
N ILE A 512 19.68 2.52 -34.09
CA ILE A 512 20.25 1.66 -33.05
C ILE A 512 19.92 0.19 -33.32
N ASN A 513 18.75 -0.07 -33.92
CA ASN A 513 18.28 -1.39 -34.30
C ASN A 513 19.23 -2.08 -35.30
N SER A 514 20.00 -1.33 -36.09
CA SER A 514 21.06 -1.90 -36.95
C SER A 514 22.14 -2.66 -36.16
N ARG A 515 22.32 -2.37 -34.86
CA ARG A 515 23.21 -3.10 -33.95
C ARG A 515 22.63 -4.44 -33.48
N VAL A 516 21.35 -4.71 -33.70
CA VAL A 516 20.75 -6.04 -33.46
C VAL A 516 21.41 -7.10 -34.36
N ALA A 517 21.80 -6.71 -35.58
CA ALA A 517 22.49 -7.59 -36.53
C ALA A 517 23.88 -8.07 -36.08
N THR A 518 24.47 -7.47 -35.04
CA THR A 518 25.75 -7.94 -34.47
C THR A 518 25.58 -8.89 -33.27
N ILE A 519 24.34 -9.20 -32.85
CA ILE A 519 24.05 -9.94 -31.61
C ILE A 519 23.03 -11.08 -31.75
N ALA A 520 22.10 -10.96 -32.69
CA ALA A 520 21.04 -11.93 -32.90
C ALA A 520 20.98 -12.28 -34.40
N ASP A 521 20.46 -13.47 -34.70
CA ASP A 521 19.99 -13.75 -36.06
C ASP A 521 18.87 -12.75 -36.39
N THR A 522 18.93 -12.17 -37.59
CA THR A 522 17.99 -11.13 -38.05
C THR A 522 16.91 -11.69 -38.96
N SER A 523 16.91 -13.00 -39.20
CA SER A 523 15.85 -13.70 -39.91
C SER A 523 14.66 -14.00 -39.01
N ASP A 524 13.49 -14.19 -39.62
CA ASP A 524 12.31 -14.67 -38.93
C ASP A 524 12.51 -16.14 -38.52
N GLU A 525 12.80 -16.38 -37.25
CA GLU A 525 13.08 -17.72 -36.73
C GLU A 525 11.93 -18.24 -35.84
N VAL A 526 11.51 -19.47 -36.10
CA VAL A 526 10.65 -20.25 -35.20
C VAL A 526 11.41 -21.50 -34.75
N PHE A 527 11.59 -21.67 -33.44
CA PHE A 527 12.31 -22.81 -32.89
C PHE A 527 11.74 -23.30 -31.57
N GLY A 528 12.02 -24.57 -31.25
CA GLY A 528 11.58 -25.21 -30.01
C GLY A 528 12.71 -25.48 -29.01
N ARG A 529 12.36 -25.63 -27.74
CA ARG A 529 13.22 -26.15 -26.67
C ARG A 529 12.44 -27.14 -25.82
N VAL A 530 13.01 -28.30 -25.50
CA VAL A 530 12.36 -29.31 -24.64
C VAL A 530 13.31 -29.69 -23.50
N MET A 531 12.85 -29.50 -22.27
CA MET A 531 13.59 -29.69 -21.03
C MET A 531 12.83 -30.68 -20.12
N PRO A 532 13.05 -32.00 -20.27
CA PRO A 532 12.68 -32.96 -19.25
C PRO A 532 13.57 -32.78 -18.00
N ALA A 533 12.98 -33.00 -16.84
CA ALA A 533 13.66 -33.08 -15.56
C ALA A 533 13.16 -34.31 -14.79
N ILE A 534 14.07 -35.02 -14.14
CA ILE A 534 13.74 -36.06 -13.16
C ILE A 534 14.58 -35.85 -11.91
N GLY A 535 14.00 -36.05 -10.74
CA GLY A 535 14.70 -35.88 -9.49
C GLY A 535 14.07 -36.58 -8.30
N LEU A 536 14.81 -36.57 -7.21
CA LEU A 536 14.45 -37.17 -5.94
C LEU A 536 14.86 -36.21 -4.83
N MET A 537 13.91 -35.81 -4.00
CA MET A 537 14.15 -35.09 -2.76
C MET A 537 13.99 -36.05 -1.57
N TYR A 538 15.01 -36.11 -0.74
CA TYR A 538 15.06 -36.87 0.51
C TYR A 538 15.02 -35.91 1.70
N ARG A 539 14.22 -36.21 2.72
CA ARG A 539 14.08 -35.41 3.94
C ARG A 539 13.90 -36.34 5.14
N TYR A 540 14.58 -36.11 6.26
CA TYR A 540 14.44 -36.94 7.45
C TYR A 540 14.34 -36.10 8.74
N PRO A 541 13.12 -35.87 9.28
CA PRO A 541 12.93 -35.02 10.46
C PRO A 541 13.22 -35.76 11.77
N PHE A 542 14.35 -35.45 12.41
CA PHE A 542 14.66 -35.85 13.77
C PHE A 542 13.94 -34.94 14.76
N VAL A 543 13.03 -35.51 15.55
CA VAL A 543 12.28 -34.76 16.57
C VAL A 543 12.83 -35.06 17.96
N ALA A 544 13.26 -34.02 18.68
CA ALA A 544 13.65 -34.11 20.08
C ALA A 544 12.77 -33.19 20.92
N LYS A 545 12.12 -33.75 21.94
CA LYS A 545 11.36 -32.98 22.93
C LYS A 545 12.19 -32.85 24.20
N THR A 546 12.40 -31.61 24.63
CA THR A 546 13.09 -31.24 25.87
C THR A 546 12.09 -30.54 26.80
N ASP A 547 12.46 -30.33 28.06
CA ASP A 547 11.59 -29.61 29.02
C ASP A 547 11.35 -28.15 28.62
N TRP A 548 12.23 -27.58 27.79
CA TRP A 548 12.20 -26.19 27.35
C TRP A 548 11.68 -25.99 25.91
N GLY A 549 11.48 -27.06 25.14
CA GLY A 549 10.95 -26.94 23.77
C GLY A 549 10.79 -28.23 22.98
N THR A 550 10.32 -28.08 21.76
CA THR A 550 10.37 -29.13 20.73
C THR A 550 11.30 -28.69 19.62
N HIS A 551 12.25 -29.56 19.31
CA HIS A 551 13.28 -29.37 18.29
C HIS A 551 13.01 -30.33 17.14
N ILE A 552 13.11 -29.83 15.91
CA ILE A 552 13.06 -30.64 14.70
C ILE A 552 14.30 -30.28 13.89
N ILE A 553 15.18 -31.25 13.65
CA ILE A 553 16.35 -31.12 12.77
C ILE A 553 16.09 -32.01 11.56
N GLU A 554 16.10 -31.43 10.38
CA GLU A 554 15.73 -32.09 9.14
C GLU A 554 16.83 -31.89 8.09
N PRO A 555 17.80 -32.83 7.96
CA PRO A 555 18.60 -32.93 6.75
C PRO A 555 17.70 -33.07 5.52
N VAL A 556 18.01 -32.29 4.49
CA VAL A 556 17.37 -32.31 3.18
C VAL A 556 18.44 -32.51 2.12
N ALA A 557 18.24 -33.48 1.26
CA ALA A 557 19.04 -33.70 0.06
C ALA A 557 18.12 -33.77 -1.16
N GLN A 558 18.59 -33.29 -2.30
CA GLN A 558 17.85 -33.32 -3.55
C GLN A 558 18.83 -33.60 -4.68
N VAL A 559 18.51 -34.54 -5.57
CA VAL A 559 19.22 -34.72 -6.83
C VAL A 559 18.24 -34.48 -7.97
N VAL A 560 18.68 -33.75 -8.99
CA VAL A 560 17.88 -33.47 -10.20
C VAL A 560 18.76 -33.56 -11.43
N ALA A 561 18.30 -34.31 -12.43
CA ALA A 561 18.94 -34.45 -13.72
C ALA A 561 18.08 -33.76 -14.80
N ARG A 562 18.72 -32.92 -15.60
CA ARG A 562 18.15 -32.23 -16.77
C ARG A 562 19.17 -32.25 -17.90
N PRO A 563 18.76 -32.19 -19.18
CA PRO A 563 19.71 -31.96 -20.26
C PRO A 563 20.37 -30.58 -20.14
N ASN A 564 21.39 -30.32 -20.95
CA ASN A 564 21.99 -28.98 -21.04
C ASN A 564 20.96 -27.98 -21.56
N GLU A 565 20.94 -26.77 -21.00
CA GLU A 565 20.12 -25.67 -21.55
C GLU A 565 20.58 -25.35 -22.99
N THR A 566 19.62 -25.29 -23.90
CA THR A 566 19.82 -24.89 -25.30
C THR A 566 19.28 -23.48 -25.53
N ASN A 567 19.78 -22.83 -26.59
CA ASN A 567 19.26 -21.58 -27.16
C ASN A 567 19.23 -20.36 -26.21
N SER A 568 19.95 -20.38 -25.08
CA SER A 568 19.99 -19.28 -24.10
C SER A 568 20.60 -17.95 -24.58
N LEU A 569 21.24 -17.94 -25.75
CA LEU A 569 21.73 -16.74 -26.45
C LEU A 569 20.89 -16.36 -27.68
N ARG A 570 19.89 -17.18 -28.06
CA ARG A 570 19.04 -16.95 -29.24
C ARG A 570 17.76 -16.16 -28.92
N VAL A 571 17.30 -16.22 -27.67
CA VAL A 571 16.15 -15.44 -27.19
C VAL A 571 16.67 -14.26 -26.38
N ALA A 572 16.07 -13.08 -26.55
CA ALA A 572 16.20 -12.00 -25.58
C ALA A 572 15.62 -12.46 -24.23
N ASN A 573 16.30 -12.19 -23.12
CA ASN A 573 15.76 -12.49 -21.80
C ASN A 573 14.84 -11.34 -21.38
N GLU A 574 13.53 -11.53 -21.50
CA GLU A 574 12.49 -10.53 -21.25
C GLU A 574 11.86 -10.73 -19.86
N ASP A 575 11.58 -11.97 -19.44
CA ASP A 575 10.93 -12.28 -18.15
C ASP A 575 11.75 -13.09 -17.15
N ALA A 576 12.96 -13.53 -17.53
CA ALA A 576 13.85 -14.33 -16.70
C ALA A 576 15.06 -13.55 -16.16
N GLN A 577 14.97 -12.21 -16.10
CA GLN A 577 16.11 -11.31 -15.79
C GLN A 577 16.53 -11.30 -14.31
N SER A 578 15.66 -11.80 -13.41
CA SER A 578 15.90 -11.74 -11.96
C SER A 578 16.35 -13.08 -11.40
N LEU A 579 17.56 -13.13 -10.86
CA LEU A 579 18.08 -14.28 -10.13
C LEU A 579 18.83 -13.84 -8.88
N VAL A 580 18.29 -14.17 -7.72
CA VAL A 580 18.99 -14.10 -6.42
C VAL A 580 18.99 -15.51 -5.85
N PHE A 581 20.15 -16.17 -5.84
CA PHE A 581 20.29 -17.47 -5.19
C PHE A 581 20.33 -17.31 -3.66
N ASP A 582 19.43 -17.99 -2.97
CA ASP A 582 19.29 -17.92 -1.52
C ASP A 582 18.77 -19.23 -0.91
N ALA A 583 18.53 -19.22 0.39
CA ALA A 583 18.01 -20.37 1.14
C ALA A 583 16.53 -20.68 0.85
N ASN A 584 15.82 -19.86 0.08
CA ASN A 584 14.42 -20.08 -0.31
C ASN A 584 14.33 -20.86 -1.63
N ASN A 585 15.22 -20.60 -2.59
CA ASN A 585 15.25 -21.31 -3.88
C ASN A 585 16.30 -22.44 -3.99
N LEU A 586 17.08 -22.70 -2.94
CA LEU A 586 18.05 -23.81 -2.88
C LEU A 586 17.48 -25.15 -3.37
N PHE A 587 16.30 -25.52 -2.87
CA PHE A 587 15.63 -26.79 -3.18
C PHE A 587 14.56 -26.67 -4.28
N GLU A 588 14.51 -25.55 -5.00
CA GLU A 588 13.53 -25.36 -6.07
C GLU A 588 13.74 -26.39 -7.19
N TRP A 589 12.67 -27.13 -7.51
CA TRP A 589 12.68 -28.30 -8.37
C TRP A 589 12.26 -27.98 -9.81
N SER A 590 11.44 -26.94 -10.01
CA SER A 590 11.13 -26.40 -11.35
C SER A 590 12.35 -25.74 -12.02
N GLY A 591 13.32 -25.29 -11.22
CA GLY A 591 14.53 -24.57 -11.64
C GLY A 591 14.60 -23.19 -10.98
N LYS A 592 15.82 -22.63 -10.86
CA LYS A 592 16.05 -21.39 -10.09
C LYS A 592 15.89 -20.07 -10.86
N PHE A 593 15.86 -20.09 -12.19
CA PHE A 593 15.57 -18.88 -12.97
C PHE A 593 14.11 -18.43 -12.77
N SER A 594 13.88 -17.12 -12.80
CA SER A 594 12.54 -16.55 -12.96
C SER A 594 12.05 -16.73 -14.40
N GLY A 595 10.75 -16.49 -14.64
CA GLY A 595 10.16 -16.47 -15.98
C GLY A 595 10.33 -17.79 -16.75
N PHE A 596 10.38 -17.67 -18.08
CA PHE A 596 10.56 -18.82 -18.96
C PHE A 596 11.61 -18.61 -20.07
N ASP A 597 12.23 -17.44 -20.26
CA ASP A 597 13.26 -17.33 -21.31
C ASP A 597 14.50 -18.18 -21.00
N ARG A 598 14.90 -18.22 -19.72
CA ARG A 598 15.97 -19.09 -19.20
C ARG A 598 15.42 -20.35 -18.52
N VAL A 599 16.26 -21.38 -18.43
CA VAL A 599 15.91 -22.66 -17.77
C VAL A 599 17.16 -23.34 -17.21
N GLU A 600 17.03 -23.90 -16.01
CA GLU A 600 18.13 -24.61 -15.35
C GLU A 600 18.48 -25.90 -16.12
N GLY A 601 19.72 -26.02 -16.59
CA GLY A 601 20.24 -27.20 -17.29
C GLY A 601 21.26 -28.00 -16.47
N GLY A 602 21.50 -29.24 -16.93
CA GLY A 602 22.45 -30.18 -16.35
C GLY A 602 21.95 -30.88 -15.07
N THR A 603 22.84 -31.62 -14.43
CA THR A 603 22.54 -32.42 -13.23
C THR A 603 23.10 -31.74 -11.99
N ARG A 604 22.24 -31.54 -10.98
CA ARG A 604 22.60 -30.92 -9.69
C ARG A 604 22.23 -31.77 -8.50
N ALA A 605 23.01 -31.66 -7.44
CA ALA A 605 22.63 -32.07 -6.09
C ALA A 605 22.56 -30.84 -5.18
N ASN A 606 21.49 -30.69 -4.42
CA ASN A 606 21.32 -29.65 -3.41
C ASN A 606 21.26 -30.33 -2.05
N VAL A 607 22.01 -29.84 -1.06
CA VAL A 607 22.03 -30.38 0.30
C VAL A 607 21.88 -29.27 1.32
N GLY A 608 21.31 -29.59 2.48
CA GLY A 608 21.18 -28.64 3.57
C GLY A 608 20.52 -29.25 4.80
N ALA A 609 20.37 -28.43 5.83
CA ALA A 609 19.66 -28.78 7.05
C ALA A 609 18.66 -27.67 7.39
N LEU A 610 17.44 -28.07 7.72
CA LEU A 610 16.39 -27.22 8.26
C LEU A 610 16.25 -27.51 9.76
N TYR A 611 16.37 -26.50 10.60
CA TYR A 611 16.04 -26.56 12.02
C TYR A 611 14.75 -25.80 12.29
N THR A 612 13.82 -26.40 13.04
CA THR A 612 12.64 -25.74 13.59
C THR A 612 12.55 -26.01 15.08
N GLY A 613 12.61 -24.95 15.88
CA GLY A 613 12.42 -24.99 17.34
C GLY A 613 11.15 -24.26 17.76
N ARG A 614 10.40 -24.81 18.72
CA ARG A 614 9.28 -24.12 19.40
C ARG A 614 9.50 -24.19 20.90
N PHE A 615 9.50 -23.03 21.57
CA PHE A 615 9.82 -22.88 22.98
C PHE A 615 8.63 -22.25 23.70
N GLY A 616 7.92 -23.04 24.50
CA GLY A 616 6.62 -22.63 25.03
C GLY A 616 5.58 -22.31 23.94
N LYS A 617 4.77 -21.28 24.15
CA LYS A 617 3.65 -20.90 23.25
C LYS A 617 3.99 -19.80 22.23
N GLU A 618 4.90 -18.89 22.59
CA GLU A 618 5.11 -17.63 21.84
C GLU A 618 6.48 -17.53 21.19
N ALA A 619 7.44 -18.40 21.52
CA ALA A 619 8.80 -18.34 20.98
C ALA A 619 9.08 -19.47 19.97
N PHE A 620 9.76 -19.13 18.87
CA PHE A 620 10.15 -20.09 17.84
C PHE A 620 11.46 -19.71 17.13
N ALA A 621 12.06 -20.70 16.48
CA ALA A 621 13.20 -20.54 15.59
C ALA A 621 13.00 -21.38 14.32
N ASN A 622 13.35 -20.84 13.16
CA ASN A 622 13.45 -21.57 11.90
C ASN A 622 14.77 -21.17 11.21
N LEU A 623 15.68 -22.12 11.02
CA LEU A 623 16.99 -21.92 10.39
C LEU A 623 17.13 -22.86 9.21
N LEU A 624 17.67 -22.40 8.08
CA LEU A 624 18.09 -23.26 6.98
C LEU A 624 19.52 -22.89 6.60
N ILE A 625 20.36 -23.88 6.34
CA ILE A 625 21.67 -23.72 5.70
C ILE A 625 21.86 -24.80 4.64
N GLY A 626 22.50 -24.48 3.51
CA GLY A 626 22.80 -25.47 2.48
C GLY A 626 23.60 -24.95 1.29
N GLN A 627 23.81 -25.84 0.31
CA GLN A 627 24.67 -25.63 -0.85
C GLN A 627 24.17 -26.48 -2.05
N SER A 628 24.46 -26.03 -3.26
CA SER A 628 24.17 -26.70 -4.53
C SER A 628 25.46 -27.11 -5.23
N PHE A 629 25.47 -28.29 -5.87
CA PHE A 629 26.61 -28.84 -6.60
C PHE A 629 26.20 -29.20 -8.02
N GLN A 630 26.91 -28.68 -9.03
CA GLN A 630 26.83 -29.16 -10.40
C GLN A 630 27.59 -30.50 -10.51
N LEU A 631 26.84 -31.59 -10.71
CA LEU A 631 27.41 -32.92 -10.82
C LEU A 631 27.88 -33.23 -12.25
N ALA A 632 27.05 -32.91 -13.24
CA ALA A 632 27.29 -33.19 -14.66
C ALA A 632 26.55 -32.21 -15.58
N GLY A 633 26.91 -32.21 -16.87
CA GLY A 633 26.33 -31.31 -17.86
C GLY A 633 26.83 -29.86 -17.77
N ARG A 634 26.41 -29.03 -18.73
CA ARG A 634 26.73 -27.60 -18.79
C ARG A 634 25.98 -26.85 -17.69
N ASN A 635 26.69 -26.02 -16.96
CA ASN A 635 26.10 -25.16 -15.94
C ASN A 635 25.46 -23.91 -16.59
N SER A 636 24.13 -23.82 -16.58
CA SER A 636 23.40 -22.66 -17.11
C SER A 636 23.77 -21.33 -16.47
N PHE A 637 24.09 -21.33 -15.16
CA PHE A 637 24.46 -20.11 -14.43
C PHE A 637 25.88 -19.63 -14.74
N ALA A 638 26.74 -20.51 -15.28
CA ALA A 638 28.09 -20.15 -15.71
C ALA A 638 28.15 -19.50 -17.10
N SER A 639 27.03 -19.50 -17.85
CA SER A 639 26.96 -18.85 -19.17
C SER A 639 25.87 -17.79 -19.17
N GLY A 640 26.31 -16.54 -19.12
CA GLY A 640 25.46 -15.36 -19.31
C GLY A 640 24.80 -15.36 -20.68
N ASP A 641 23.51 -15.00 -20.67
CA ASP A 641 22.72 -14.60 -21.85
C ASP A 641 23.06 -13.15 -22.25
N LEU A 642 22.22 -12.52 -23.08
CA LEU A 642 22.39 -11.10 -23.46
C LEU A 642 22.27 -10.12 -22.27
N LEU A 643 21.85 -10.59 -21.10
CA LEU A 643 21.77 -9.84 -19.84
C LEU A 643 22.74 -10.33 -18.76
N ASN A 644 23.63 -11.26 -19.10
CA ASN A 644 24.50 -11.94 -18.16
C ASN A 644 23.75 -12.65 -17.01
N THR A 645 22.47 -12.98 -17.21
CA THR A 645 21.66 -13.57 -16.15
C THR A 645 22.19 -14.95 -15.76
N GLY A 646 22.47 -15.13 -14.46
CA GLY A 646 23.20 -16.28 -13.93
C GLY A 646 24.57 -15.91 -13.37
N LEU A 647 25.27 -14.92 -13.95
CA LEU A 647 26.59 -14.52 -13.47
C LEU A 647 26.51 -13.79 -12.12
N ASN A 648 27.54 -13.97 -11.28
CA ASN A 648 27.61 -13.50 -9.89
C ASN A 648 26.42 -13.94 -9.01
N SER A 649 25.70 -15.00 -9.38
CA SER A 649 24.62 -15.54 -8.55
C SER A 649 25.13 -16.45 -7.45
N GLY A 650 26.41 -16.86 -7.46
CA GLY A 650 26.96 -17.89 -6.60
C GLY A 650 26.54 -19.31 -7.02
N LEU A 651 26.13 -19.51 -8.29
CA LEU A 651 25.78 -20.83 -8.86
C LEU A 651 26.65 -21.21 -10.07
N GLU A 652 27.46 -20.28 -10.59
CA GLU A 652 28.34 -20.37 -11.74
C GLU A 652 29.47 -21.41 -11.57
N THR A 653 29.94 -21.61 -10.35
CA THR A 653 30.95 -22.61 -9.99
C THR A 653 30.37 -24.02 -9.84
N ARG A 654 31.23 -25.05 -9.83
CA ARG A 654 30.80 -26.44 -9.60
C ARG A 654 30.15 -26.63 -8.23
N ASN A 655 30.68 -25.96 -7.21
CA ASN A 655 30.10 -25.86 -5.88
C ASN A 655 29.55 -24.44 -5.76
N SER A 656 28.26 -24.29 -5.44
CA SER A 656 27.66 -22.98 -5.21
C SER A 656 28.23 -22.32 -3.96
N ASP A 657 27.97 -21.02 -3.83
CA ASP A 657 28.03 -20.36 -2.53
C ASP A 657 27.16 -21.09 -1.50
N TYR A 658 27.51 -20.99 -0.22
CA TYR A 658 26.65 -21.43 0.87
C TYR A 658 25.54 -20.40 1.06
N VAL A 659 24.30 -20.88 1.18
CA VAL A 659 23.14 -20.04 1.47
C VAL A 659 22.55 -20.41 2.82
N ALA A 660 22.21 -19.40 3.63
CA ALA A 660 21.54 -19.61 4.90
C ALA A 660 20.44 -18.57 5.14
N ARG A 661 19.41 -18.96 5.90
CA ARG A 661 18.41 -18.05 6.47
C ARG A 661 18.10 -18.41 7.92
N ALA A 662 17.73 -17.40 8.70
CA ALA A 662 17.31 -17.49 10.08
C ALA A 662 16.03 -16.67 10.28
N GLN A 663 15.06 -17.22 11.00
CA GLN A 663 13.86 -16.52 11.46
C GLN A 663 13.66 -16.89 12.92
N LEU A 664 13.70 -15.91 13.82
CA LEU A 664 13.60 -16.12 15.26
C LEU A 664 12.53 -15.21 15.84
N SER A 665 11.64 -15.74 16.66
CA SER A 665 10.85 -14.95 17.60
C SER A 665 11.21 -15.42 19.00
N PRO A 666 12.14 -14.76 19.70
CA PRO A 666 12.56 -15.18 21.04
C PRO A 666 11.49 -14.96 22.11
N PHE A 667 10.60 -13.99 21.89
CA PHE A 667 9.45 -13.67 22.74
C PHE A 667 8.44 -12.84 21.94
N LYS A 668 7.22 -12.73 22.47
CA LYS A 668 6.11 -12.01 21.83
C LYS A 668 6.48 -10.59 21.41
N GLY A 669 6.18 -10.27 20.16
CA GLY A 669 6.41 -8.94 19.60
C GLY A 669 7.84 -8.67 19.15
N PHE A 670 8.82 -9.54 19.44
CA PHE A 670 10.17 -9.44 18.88
C PHE A 670 10.41 -10.50 17.80
N PHE A 671 10.84 -10.05 16.63
CA PHE A 671 11.08 -10.88 15.46
C PHE A 671 12.39 -10.49 14.79
N LEU A 672 13.25 -11.49 14.57
CA LEU A 672 14.52 -11.38 13.86
C LEU A 672 14.45 -12.20 12.58
N THR A 673 14.95 -11.63 11.49
CA THR A 673 15.19 -12.34 10.24
C THR A 673 16.62 -12.09 9.77
N GLY A 674 17.27 -13.10 9.24
CA GLY A 674 18.57 -13.00 8.59
C GLY A 674 18.63 -13.91 7.37
N ALA A 675 19.35 -13.50 6.34
CA ALA A 675 19.74 -14.32 5.21
C ALA A 675 21.17 -13.94 4.79
N THR A 676 21.94 -14.93 4.34
CA THR A 676 23.31 -14.70 3.87
C THR A 676 23.68 -15.65 2.74
N ARG A 677 24.55 -15.16 1.85
CA ARG A 677 25.25 -15.94 0.83
C ARG A 677 26.75 -15.79 1.08
N LEU A 678 27.45 -16.89 1.36
CA LEU A 678 28.88 -16.93 1.67
C LEU A 678 29.62 -17.62 0.53
N ASN A 679 30.75 -17.05 0.11
CA ASN A 679 31.58 -17.62 -0.95
C ASN A 679 31.98 -19.08 -0.64
N ALA A 680 31.88 -19.96 -1.64
CA ALA A 680 32.12 -21.40 -1.50
C ALA A 680 33.53 -21.79 -0.97
N THR A 681 34.55 -20.95 -1.16
CA THR A 681 35.94 -21.22 -0.78
C THR A 681 36.50 -20.25 0.25
N THR A 682 36.19 -18.95 0.17
CA THR A 682 36.71 -17.94 1.12
C THR A 682 35.81 -17.72 2.33
N PHE A 683 34.56 -18.21 2.30
CA PHE A 683 33.49 -17.90 3.27
C PHE A 683 33.16 -16.40 3.40
N GLU A 684 33.68 -15.54 2.53
CA GLU A 684 33.34 -14.11 2.52
C GLU A 684 31.88 -13.90 2.15
N ALA A 685 31.18 -13.05 2.91
CA ALA A 685 29.77 -12.77 2.69
C ALA A 685 29.57 -11.94 1.41
N GLN A 686 29.02 -12.59 0.39
CA GLN A 686 28.62 -12.00 -0.88
C GLN A 686 27.31 -11.22 -0.77
N ARG A 687 26.44 -11.65 0.15
CA ARG A 687 25.15 -11.01 0.46
C ARG A 687 24.80 -11.22 1.93
N ILE A 688 24.31 -10.18 2.58
CA ILE A 688 23.69 -10.23 3.92
C ILE A 688 22.41 -9.40 3.85
N ASP A 689 21.30 -9.99 4.26
CA ASP A 689 20.06 -9.29 4.60
C ASP A 689 19.74 -9.60 6.06
N ALA A 690 19.57 -8.59 6.91
CA ALA A 690 19.20 -8.79 8.31
C ALA A 690 18.15 -7.76 8.73
N ALA A 691 17.14 -8.17 9.49
CA ALA A 691 16.17 -7.27 10.07
C ALA A 691 15.73 -7.72 11.46
N ALA A 692 15.49 -6.74 12.33
CA ALA A 692 14.94 -6.91 13.66
C ALA A 692 13.71 -6.01 13.79
N THR A 693 12.61 -6.53 14.32
CA THR A 693 11.39 -5.75 14.59
C THR A 693 10.90 -6.03 16.00
N TYR A 694 10.59 -4.98 16.74
CA TYR A 694 9.94 -5.03 18.06
C TYR A 694 8.63 -4.26 18.03
N VAL A 695 7.54 -4.88 18.46
CA VAL A 695 6.20 -4.28 18.53
C VAL A 695 5.53 -4.60 19.85
N ASN A 696 5.14 -3.56 20.58
CA ASN A 696 4.19 -3.65 21.68
C ASN A 696 3.17 -2.48 21.62
N SER A 697 2.38 -2.27 22.66
CA SER A 697 1.36 -1.20 22.71
C SER A 697 1.92 0.23 22.72
N ILE A 698 3.18 0.40 23.14
CA ILE A 698 3.86 1.69 23.33
C ILE A 698 4.88 1.95 22.22
N ILE A 699 5.67 0.94 21.85
CA ILE A 699 6.83 1.04 20.96
C ILE A 699 6.62 0.15 19.73
N THR A 700 6.95 0.70 18.57
CA THR A 700 7.25 -0.05 17.35
C THR A 700 8.64 0.36 16.91
N ALA A 701 9.60 -0.56 16.87
CA ALA A 701 10.96 -0.31 16.43
C ALA A 701 11.35 -1.36 15.38
N SER A 702 12.09 -0.94 14.36
CA SER A 702 12.63 -1.83 13.35
C SER A 702 14.03 -1.37 12.92
N VAL A 703 14.91 -2.34 12.74
CA VAL A 703 16.25 -2.18 12.21
C VAL A 703 16.35 -3.11 11.00
N GLY A 704 16.88 -2.61 9.89
CA GLY A 704 17.18 -3.41 8.71
C GLY A 704 18.58 -3.09 8.20
N TYR A 705 19.38 -4.11 7.94
CA TYR A 705 20.73 -4.02 7.41
C TYR A 705 20.83 -4.85 6.13
N GLY A 706 21.41 -4.26 5.08
CA GLY A 706 21.66 -4.93 3.81
C GLY A 706 23.09 -4.69 3.37
N ARG A 707 23.78 -5.75 2.96
CA ARG A 707 25.10 -5.69 2.32
C ARG A 707 25.12 -6.60 1.09
N TYR A 708 25.50 -6.06 -0.05
CA TYR A 708 25.57 -6.76 -1.32
C TYR A 708 26.90 -6.44 -1.99
N GLU A 709 27.72 -7.46 -2.24
CA GLU A 709 28.99 -7.31 -2.96
C GLU A 709 28.77 -6.89 -4.43
N PRO A 710 29.79 -6.34 -5.12
CA PRO A 710 29.70 -5.95 -6.52
C PRO A 710 29.27 -7.12 -7.41
N GLN A 711 28.45 -6.82 -8.42
CA GLN A 711 28.05 -7.73 -9.50
C GLN A 711 28.29 -7.01 -10.84
N PRO A 712 29.58 -6.80 -11.24
CA PRO A 712 29.94 -5.94 -12.36
C PRO A 712 29.33 -6.41 -13.69
N ASP A 713 29.24 -7.73 -13.92
CA ASP A 713 28.65 -8.31 -15.14
C ASP A 713 27.15 -8.00 -15.31
N LEU A 714 26.48 -7.58 -14.23
CA LEU A 714 25.06 -7.18 -14.21
C LEU A 714 24.87 -5.65 -14.19
N GLY A 715 25.95 -4.87 -14.30
CA GLY A 715 25.94 -3.39 -14.22
C GLY A 715 26.15 -2.84 -12.81
N ILE A 716 26.31 -3.69 -11.80
CA ILE A 716 26.41 -3.30 -10.40
C ILE A 716 27.88 -3.31 -9.98
N SER A 717 28.67 -2.37 -10.50
CA SER A 717 30.13 -2.32 -10.29
C SER A 717 30.59 -2.02 -8.86
N ARG A 718 29.66 -1.71 -7.94
CA ARG A 718 29.96 -1.31 -6.56
C ARG A 718 29.23 -2.17 -5.53
N ARG A 719 29.86 -2.28 -4.36
CA ARG A 719 29.23 -2.78 -3.15
C ARG A 719 28.14 -1.81 -2.71
N ARG A 720 27.06 -2.36 -2.17
CA ARG A 720 25.94 -1.61 -1.60
C ARG A 720 25.79 -2.05 -0.15
N GLU A 721 25.95 -1.13 0.78
CA GLU A 721 25.78 -1.41 2.21
C GLU A 721 24.92 -0.31 2.86
N GLY A 722 23.90 -0.69 3.62
CA GLY A 722 22.97 0.27 4.21
C GLY A 722 22.30 -0.21 5.49
N LEU A 723 21.90 0.76 6.31
CA LEU A 723 21.24 0.56 7.60
C LEU A 723 19.99 1.44 7.69
N SER A 724 18.82 0.81 7.80
CA SER A 724 17.54 1.45 8.08
C SER A 724 17.20 1.32 9.57
N LEU A 725 16.82 2.43 10.19
CA LEU A 725 16.31 2.50 11.56
C LEU A 725 14.95 3.19 11.50
N ASN A 726 13.86 2.52 11.90
CA ASN A 726 12.54 3.15 11.99
C ASN A 726 11.93 2.90 13.37
N GLY A 727 11.40 3.95 13.98
CA GLY A 727 10.83 3.91 15.32
C GLY A 727 9.52 4.70 15.41
N SER A 728 8.62 4.22 16.26
CA SER A 728 7.45 4.95 16.70
C SER A 728 7.21 4.69 18.18
N LEU A 729 6.99 5.76 18.94
CA LEU A 729 6.88 5.76 20.39
C LEU A 729 5.61 6.51 20.80
N LYS A 730 4.71 5.84 21.52
CA LYS A 730 3.61 6.47 22.24
C LYS A 730 4.17 7.19 23.47
N ILE A 731 4.26 8.52 23.41
CA ILE A 731 4.83 9.35 24.48
C ILE A 731 3.78 9.81 25.51
N ALA A 732 2.51 9.82 25.14
CA ALA A 732 1.37 10.09 26.02
C ALA A 732 0.11 9.39 25.47
N GLU A 733 -1.05 9.50 26.13
CA GLU A 733 -2.26 8.73 25.78
C GLU A 733 -2.67 8.86 24.30
N ASN A 734 -2.60 10.08 23.75
CA ASN A 734 -3.00 10.39 22.38
C ASN A 734 -1.80 10.79 21.48
N TRP A 735 -0.59 10.92 22.04
CA TRP A 735 0.60 11.40 21.31
C TRP A 735 1.56 10.26 20.93
N ARG A 736 2.02 10.29 19.68
CA ARG A 736 2.96 9.34 19.10
C ARG A 736 4.03 10.06 18.27
N LEU A 737 5.29 9.83 18.63
CA LEU A 737 6.43 10.20 17.79
C LEU A 737 6.67 9.11 16.73
N ARG A 738 7.20 9.52 15.59
CA ARG A 738 7.68 8.68 14.48
C ARG A 738 9.04 9.22 14.04
N ALA A 739 10.00 8.33 13.79
CA ALA A 739 11.29 8.68 13.24
C ALA A 739 11.77 7.55 12.33
N GLY A 740 12.47 7.89 11.25
CA GLY A 740 13.05 6.93 10.33
C GLY A 740 14.31 7.49 9.70
N VAL A 741 15.40 6.71 9.66
CA VAL A 741 16.65 7.08 9.00
C VAL A 741 17.14 5.90 8.17
N LEU A 742 17.57 6.17 6.94
CA LEU A 742 18.30 5.23 6.09
C LEU A 742 19.71 5.78 5.91
N PHE A 743 20.72 4.98 6.27
CA PHE A 743 22.12 5.27 6.01
C PHE A 743 22.63 4.46 4.81
N ASP A 744 23.39 5.12 3.94
CA ASP A 744 24.34 4.51 3.02
C ASP A 744 25.69 4.45 3.74
N LEU A 745 26.24 3.25 3.91
CA LEU A 745 27.47 2.97 4.64
C LEU A 745 28.70 2.82 3.73
N ASP A 746 28.52 2.84 2.40
CA ASP A 746 29.61 2.74 1.41
C ASP A 746 29.85 4.05 0.64
N LYS A 747 28.99 5.06 0.82
CA LYS A 747 29.05 6.35 0.12
C LYS A 747 30.44 6.98 0.00
N TYR A 748 31.21 6.95 1.08
CA TYR A 748 32.56 7.54 1.15
C TYR A 748 33.56 6.85 0.20
N LYS A 749 33.35 5.56 -0.11
CA LYS A 749 34.15 4.83 -1.11
C LYS A 749 33.79 5.27 -2.52
N TYR A 750 32.50 5.41 -2.81
CA TYR A 750 32.06 5.95 -4.10
C TYR A 750 32.63 7.36 -4.34
N ASP A 751 32.59 8.22 -3.33
CA ASP A 751 33.17 9.56 -3.45
C ASP A 751 34.70 9.55 -3.63
N ARG A 752 35.41 8.64 -2.94
CA ARG A 752 36.85 8.43 -3.11
C ARG A 752 37.20 7.94 -4.52
N GLU A 753 36.44 6.97 -5.06
CA GLU A 753 36.59 6.49 -6.44
C GLU A 753 36.34 7.61 -7.45
N ARG A 754 35.22 8.33 -7.31
CA ARG A 754 34.86 9.44 -8.20
C ARG A 754 35.92 10.55 -8.19
N TYR A 755 36.47 10.88 -7.02
CA TYR A 755 37.59 11.81 -6.93
C TYR A 755 38.85 11.28 -7.62
N ARG A 756 39.23 10.02 -7.38
CA ARG A 756 40.39 9.38 -8.03
C ARG A 756 40.27 9.44 -9.55
N ASP A 757 39.11 9.10 -10.09
CA ASP A 757 38.88 9.02 -11.54
C ASP A 757 38.85 10.41 -12.19
N ALA A 758 38.23 11.39 -11.52
CA ALA A 758 38.28 12.79 -11.93
C ALA A 758 39.71 13.37 -11.82
N TYR A 759 40.49 12.98 -10.81
CA TYR A 759 41.86 13.46 -10.62
C TYR A 759 42.82 12.86 -11.65
N ALA A 760 42.65 11.58 -12.00
CA ALA A 760 43.36 10.96 -13.12
C ALA A 760 43.05 11.66 -14.45
N SER A 761 41.78 12.03 -14.67
CA SER A 761 41.36 12.79 -15.85
C SER A 761 41.99 14.19 -15.89
N TYR A 762 42.00 14.89 -14.75
CA TYR A 762 42.68 16.18 -14.58
C TYR A 762 44.20 16.08 -14.85
N MET A 763 44.87 15.06 -14.31
CA MET A 763 46.30 14.84 -14.55
C MET A 763 46.62 14.51 -16.01
N ALA A 764 45.70 13.88 -16.74
CA ALA A 764 45.87 13.57 -18.17
C ALA A 764 45.64 14.79 -19.08
N ALA A 765 44.77 15.72 -18.70
CA ALA A 765 44.41 16.88 -19.52
C ALA A 765 44.07 18.14 -18.68
N PRO A 766 45.04 18.72 -17.95
CA PRO A 766 44.77 19.79 -16.98
C PRO A 766 44.35 21.12 -17.63
N ALA A 767 44.65 21.32 -18.91
CA ALA A 767 44.25 22.52 -19.66
C ALA A 767 42.74 22.60 -19.99
N VAL A 768 42.02 21.48 -19.92
CA VAL A 768 40.58 21.37 -20.25
C VAL A 768 39.75 20.74 -19.12
N SER A 769 40.38 20.45 -17.99
CA SER A 769 39.75 19.78 -16.84
C SER A 769 39.88 20.67 -15.60
N ALA A 770 38.80 20.84 -14.84
CA ALA A 770 38.89 21.48 -13.53
C ALA A 770 39.56 20.52 -12.53
N MET A 771 40.38 21.06 -11.62
CA MET A 771 40.89 20.29 -10.49
C MET A 771 39.71 19.80 -9.64
N PRO A 772 39.54 18.48 -9.42
CA PRO A 772 38.43 17.99 -8.62
C PRO A 772 38.62 18.36 -7.15
N ILE A 773 37.52 18.58 -6.45
CA ILE A 773 37.49 18.79 -5.00
C ILE A 773 37.07 17.46 -4.35
N TYR A 774 37.84 16.99 -3.37
CA TYR A 774 37.46 15.79 -2.62
C TYR A 774 36.24 16.12 -1.74
N PRO A 775 35.08 15.48 -1.93
CA PRO A 775 33.92 15.76 -1.09
C PRO A 775 34.18 15.20 0.31
N ASN A 776 34.07 16.06 1.34
CA ASN A 776 34.27 15.66 2.72
C ASN A 776 33.05 14.89 3.28
N THR A 777 32.82 13.68 2.75
CA THR A 777 31.82 12.75 3.28
C THR A 777 32.43 11.90 4.38
N GLY A 778 31.79 11.91 5.54
CA GLY A 778 32.10 10.98 6.63
C GLY A 778 31.85 9.51 6.24
N PRO A 779 32.18 8.55 7.13
CA PRO A 779 32.12 7.11 6.84
C PRO A 779 30.71 6.57 6.56
N PHE A 780 29.66 7.37 6.76
CA PHE A 780 28.28 7.05 6.40
C PHE A 780 27.55 8.33 5.97
N GLN A 781 26.54 8.19 5.09
CA GLN A 781 25.65 9.29 4.65
C GLN A 781 24.19 8.93 4.93
N THR A 782 23.38 9.88 5.39
CA THR A 782 21.92 9.71 5.44
C THR A 782 21.32 9.80 4.03
N ALA A 783 20.82 8.68 3.52
CA ALA A 783 20.11 8.59 2.25
C ALA A 783 18.63 9.04 2.37
N SER A 784 18.02 8.88 3.54
CA SER A 784 16.73 9.51 3.85
C SER A 784 16.56 9.70 5.36
N THR A 785 15.86 10.76 5.76
CA THR A 785 15.47 11.02 7.15
C THR A 785 13.99 11.40 7.19
N SER A 786 13.26 10.88 8.15
CA SER A 786 11.88 11.26 8.43
C SER A 786 11.68 11.44 9.92
N PHE A 787 10.84 12.40 10.29
CA PHE A 787 10.40 12.65 11.65
C PHE A 787 8.94 13.06 11.61
N GLY A 788 8.14 12.63 12.56
CA GLY A 788 6.75 13.05 12.65
C GLY A 788 6.18 12.98 14.04
N ILE A 789 5.25 13.88 14.31
CA ILE A 789 4.47 13.93 15.54
C ILE A 789 3.01 13.75 15.16
N ASN A 790 2.40 12.72 15.73
CA ASN A 790 1.01 12.35 15.52
C ASN A 790 0.25 12.47 16.85
N TYR A 791 -0.85 13.21 16.84
CA TYR A 791 -1.86 13.22 17.88
C TYR A 791 -3.13 12.57 17.33
N THR A 792 -3.79 11.73 18.13
CA THR A 792 -5.07 11.11 17.76
C THR A 792 -5.90 10.86 19.01
N ASP A 793 -7.06 11.49 19.09
CA ASP A 793 -8.10 11.27 20.10
C ASP A 793 -9.40 10.75 19.43
N GLU A 794 -10.55 10.88 20.10
CA GLU A 794 -11.86 10.45 19.57
C GLU A 794 -12.51 11.40 18.54
N CYS A 795 -11.99 12.61 18.35
CA CYS A 795 -12.55 13.69 17.53
C CYS A 795 -11.53 14.44 16.64
N THR A 796 -10.23 14.17 16.77
CA THR A 796 -9.12 14.96 16.22
C THR A 796 -7.96 14.05 15.83
N VAL A 797 -7.46 14.20 14.60
CA VAL A 797 -6.13 13.72 14.19
C VAL A 797 -5.30 14.94 13.80
N PHE A 798 -4.13 15.08 14.41
CA PHE A 798 -3.15 16.11 14.03
C PHE A 798 -1.84 15.42 13.71
N ASP A 799 -1.28 15.67 12.53
CA ASP A 799 -0.04 15.08 12.08
C ASP A 799 0.88 16.15 11.48
N VAL A 800 2.10 16.22 11.98
CA VAL A 800 3.17 17.02 11.37
C VAL A 800 4.30 16.07 11.05
N SER A 801 4.72 16.03 9.79
CA SER A 801 5.80 15.17 9.33
C SER A 801 6.82 15.92 8.48
N TYR A 802 8.08 15.78 8.83
CA TYR A 802 9.23 16.13 8.01
C TYR A 802 9.75 14.88 7.28
N SER A 803 10.07 15.01 6.00
CA SER A 803 10.80 14.00 5.24
C SER A 803 11.89 14.64 4.39
N GLN A 804 13.06 14.02 4.39
CA GLN A 804 14.19 14.32 3.53
C GLN A 804 14.59 13.08 2.75
N SER A 805 14.77 13.23 1.45
CA SER A 805 15.34 12.21 0.57
C SER A 805 16.58 12.76 -0.12
N TYR A 806 17.59 11.91 -0.27
CA TYR A 806 18.82 12.25 -0.96
C TYR A 806 18.57 12.70 -2.40
N ALA A 807 19.31 13.71 -2.83
CA ALA A 807 19.34 14.16 -4.22
C ALA A 807 19.88 13.06 -5.15
N ASP A 808 19.16 12.67 -6.20
CA ASP A 808 19.77 11.88 -7.27
C ASP A 808 20.78 12.74 -8.05
N ARG A 809 22.05 12.62 -7.65
CA ARG A 809 23.18 13.34 -8.25
C ARG A 809 23.63 12.77 -9.59
N GLN A 810 23.21 11.55 -9.97
CA GLN A 810 23.40 11.05 -11.33
C GLN A 810 22.39 11.73 -12.26
N ALA A 811 21.17 11.97 -11.77
CA ALA A 811 20.13 12.76 -12.43
C ALA A 811 20.26 14.29 -12.28
N GLY A 812 21.48 14.78 -12.07
CA GLY A 812 21.80 16.22 -12.03
C GLY A 812 21.19 16.99 -10.85
N SER A 813 20.62 16.32 -9.84
CA SER A 813 20.11 17.02 -8.66
C SER A 813 21.23 17.52 -7.75
N THR A 814 21.18 18.81 -7.41
CA THR A 814 22.22 19.48 -6.60
C THR A 814 21.87 19.59 -5.11
N LYS A 815 20.60 19.37 -4.74
CA LYS A 815 20.07 19.59 -3.38
C LYS A 815 19.06 18.51 -3.00
N ASP A 816 19.15 18.02 -1.76
CA ASP A 816 18.21 17.04 -1.20
C ASP A 816 16.77 17.57 -1.23
N THR A 817 15.81 16.69 -1.51
CA THR A 817 14.39 17.05 -1.37
C THR A 817 14.03 17.04 0.10
N ARG A 818 13.45 18.12 0.59
CA ARG A 818 12.99 18.30 1.98
C ARG A 818 11.56 18.80 1.96
N THR A 819 10.67 18.08 2.65
CA THR A 819 9.22 18.36 2.67
C THR A 819 8.75 18.41 4.11
N ILE A 820 7.98 19.44 4.46
CA ILE A 820 7.13 19.44 5.65
C ILE A 820 5.69 19.24 5.17
N MET A 821 4.99 18.33 5.83
CA MET A 821 3.54 18.18 5.70
C MET A 821 2.87 18.41 7.06
N PHE A 822 1.70 19.02 7.01
CA PHE A 822 0.77 19.23 8.10
C PHE A 822 -0.58 18.64 7.68
N ARG A 823 -1.25 17.94 8.60
CA ARG A 823 -2.62 17.44 8.47
C ARG A 823 -3.36 17.69 9.78
N LEU A 824 -4.55 18.29 9.68
CA LEU A 824 -5.52 18.40 10.76
C LEU A 824 -6.84 17.82 10.28
N GLU A 825 -7.24 16.69 10.83
CA GLU A 825 -8.54 16.07 10.63
C GLU A 825 -9.41 16.30 11.86
N LEU A 826 -10.53 16.97 11.67
CA LEU A 826 -11.56 17.16 12.67
C LEU A 826 -12.72 16.24 12.31
N ARG A 827 -13.02 15.27 13.18
CA ARG A 827 -14.09 14.29 12.96
C ARG A 827 -15.41 15.03 12.67
N THR A 828 -16.11 14.64 11.61
CA THR A 828 -17.32 15.31 11.04
C THR A 828 -17.11 16.65 10.32
N LEU A 829 -16.00 17.37 10.52
CA LEU A 829 -15.71 18.64 9.82
C LEU A 829 -14.70 18.49 8.65
N GLY A 830 -13.91 17.42 8.62
CA GLY A 830 -13.02 17.07 7.50
C GLY A 830 -11.51 17.25 7.78
N GLU A 831 -10.69 17.19 6.72
CA GLU A 831 -9.22 17.13 6.77
C GLU A 831 -8.56 18.30 6.03
N ILE A 832 -7.96 19.25 6.75
CA ILE A 832 -7.11 20.30 6.17
C ILE A 832 -5.68 19.77 6.08
N SER A 833 -5.04 19.94 4.91
CA SER A 833 -3.63 19.57 4.71
C SER A 833 -2.82 20.68 4.04
N TYR A 834 -1.56 20.83 4.46
CA TYR A 834 -0.58 21.74 3.91
C TYR A 834 0.73 21.00 3.65
N SER A 835 1.31 21.16 2.45
CA SER A 835 2.60 20.56 2.08
C SER A 835 3.53 21.60 1.46
N GLN A 836 4.77 21.67 1.97
CA GLN A 836 5.77 22.64 1.56
C GLN A 836 7.14 21.98 1.38
N ASN A 837 7.80 22.28 0.27
CA ASN A 837 9.22 21.95 0.09
C ASN A 837 10.12 23.07 0.65
N LEU A 838 11.14 22.69 1.42
CA LEU A 838 12.10 23.59 2.07
C LEU A 838 13.38 23.85 1.25
N GLY A 839 13.39 23.48 -0.02
CA GLY A 839 14.54 23.65 -0.91
C GLY A 839 14.10 24.04 -2.31
N GLY A 840 14.78 25.04 -2.89
CA GLY A 840 14.68 25.35 -4.32
C GLY A 840 15.29 24.21 -5.13
N ALA A 841 14.44 23.39 -5.75
CA ALA A 841 14.85 22.27 -6.59
C ALA A 841 15.48 22.80 -7.88
N SER A 842 16.70 22.34 -8.16
CA SER A 842 17.30 22.36 -9.50
C SER A 842 17.78 20.94 -9.76
N SER A 843 17.01 20.21 -10.56
CA SER A 843 17.35 18.86 -10.99
C SER A 843 16.72 18.56 -12.34
N SER A 844 17.54 18.03 -13.26
CA SER A 844 17.05 17.43 -14.50
C SER A 844 16.18 16.20 -14.24
N SER A 845 16.27 15.57 -13.05
CA SER A 845 15.43 14.46 -12.57
C SER A 845 13.93 14.74 -12.42
N ASP A 846 13.52 16.01 -12.51
CA ASP A 846 12.16 16.46 -12.18
C ASP A 846 11.54 17.34 -13.29
N GLY A 847 12.31 17.67 -14.33
CA GLY A 847 11.90 18.60 -15.39
C GLY A 847 11.68 20.04 -14.94
N VAL A 848 12.12 20.42 -13.74
CA VAL A 848 11.96 21.76 -13.15
C VAL A 848 13.19 22.60 -13.44
N GLY A 849 12.98 23.82 -13.95
CA GLY A 849 14.04 24.78 -14.21
C GLY A 849 14.59 25.37 -12.91
N SER A 850 15.88 25.70 -12.88
CA SER A 850 16.42 26.53 -11.80
C SER A 850 15.80 27.93 -11.89
N SER A 851 15.04 28.33 -10.86
CA SER A 851 14.76 29.74 -10.63
C SER A 851 16.07 30.47 -10.33
N ASN A 852 16.41 31.46 -11.15
CA ASN A 852 17.32 32.53 -10.74
C ASN A 852 16.68 33.35 -9.59
#